data_AF-A0A0N0DBR2-F1
#
_entry.id   AF-A0A0N0DBR2-F1
#
_cell.length_a   1.000
_cell.length_b   1.000
_cell.length_c   1.000
_cell.angle_alpha   90.00
_cell.angle_beta   90.00
_cell.angle_gamma   90.00
#
_symmetry.space_group_name_H-M   'P 1'
#
loop_
_entity.id
_entity.type
_entity.pdbx_description
1 polymer ?
#
loop_
_entity_poly.entity_id
_entity_poly.type
_entity_poly.pdbx_seq_one_letter_code
_entity_poly.pdbx_strand_id
1 'polypeptide(L)'
;MLPSRHTSIGIPKVTKHEVLIKVHAVSSNFRDITIITSKYSFQVTENVVPCSDMAGDGEKIGECVKGLSVGDKAVASFDITNLYGPQRDWDNGQGGPIDGVLRQYVVLPASAIVKVPSDAPQTYSQLASVVCMGTTVWNSLYGNLPLRPGHVVLCQGTGGVSITATILAKAAGATVIITSSSDEKLALAKTKFGADHGINYKTSPDWAAEALELTGLKAINYGDVAGLALSKGAVVRGITVGSKQLLEEAITFISKEKLRLPVEKEFPFTLEVLPNVNRVRTFILTDILNEPDDKMSLVRYLLYSNEFDTRGIVAVTSWSLRNETHPGEIKRIIESYGKAALKQPISDGARNLVKALRESTEPLYISLWGGANTLAQALQHIDKTETKRVASQLRSRLRVYAISDQDDTGPYIRVKWPDVFYIVNVHGYREYSQGTWTGISTGDNNAANRTKVLDDWLTPNIRLGPLGAEYPKIIYTMEGDSPNFIWTIQNGLNVPGRPEYGGWGGRYTRVTEDSEINEYATSADTLVNNNGENWRSHHATIWRWRDAYQDDFAAHMQWTIVDRFEDGAHPPKVYINGYEGTEPLRFQISLNDTLVLNASETYDTDNLDDASGLTFEWYSYAECALPFLTSLTAEFFKIEALSAPSETNGTLSVNEAGFSNATLGPVVRISTNLDSWVQEQPSAVDKEWHIILQVTNNKGSYPVRRYGRVILEIPEVI
;
A
#
# COMPACT_ATOMS: atom_id res chain seq x y z
N MET A 1 6.01 1.45 -15.33
CA MET A 1 7.34 1.11 -15.87
C MET A 1 7.95 2.37 -16.46
N LEU A 2 9.08 2.85 -15.93
CA LEU A 2 9.85 3.89 -16.60
C LEU A 2 10.49 3.26 -17.85
N PRO A 3 10.49 3.93 -19.03
CA PRO A 3 11.27 3.46 -20.15
C PRO A 3 12.73 3.37 -19.71
N SER A 4 13.41 2.29 -20.10
CA SER A 4 14.85 2.17 -19.96
C SER A 4 15.51 3.39 -20.62
N ARG A 5 16.01 4.33 -19.81
CA ARG A 5 16.77 5.48 -20.31
C ARG A 5 18.18 5.00 -20.66
N HIS A 6 18.36 4.56 -21.89
CA HIS A 6 19.68 4.41 -22.48
C HIS A 6 20.15 5.77 -22.98
N THR A 7 21.25 6.28 -22.43
CA THR A 7 21.83 7.56 -22.84
C THR A 7 23.18 7.31 -23.49
N SER A 8 23.31 7.66 -24.77
CA SER A 8 24.60 7.61 -25.46
C SER A 8 25.37 8.90 -25.22
N ILE A 9 26.54 8.78 -24.60
CA ILE A 9 27.48 9.90 -24.39
C ILE A 9 28.83 9.54 -25.01
N GLY A 10 29.64 10.56 -25.33
CA GLY A 10 31.01 10.34 -25.82
C GLY A 10 31.89 9.67 -24.76
N ILE A 11 32.92 8.92 -25.20
CA ILE A 11 33.89 8.31 -24.30
C ILE A 11 34.58 9.42 -23.47
N PRO A 12 34.58 9.34 -22.12
CA PRO A 12 35.15 10.39 -21.28
C PRO A 12 36.66 10.54 -21.48
N LYS A 13 37.18 11.77 -21.31
CA LYS A 13 38.62 12.05 -21.40
C LYS A 13 39.32 11.70 -20.09
N VAL A 14 40.46 11.00 -20.20
CA VAL A 14 41.31 10.61 -19.06
C VAL A 14 42.25 11.75 -18.66
N THR A 15 42.32 12.09 -17.38
CA THR A 15 43.33 13.01 -16.83
C THR A 15 44.62 12.29 -16.40
N LYS A 16 45.62 13.02 -15.90
CA LYS A 16 46.96 12.49 -15.58
C LYS A 16 46.97 11.37 -14.52
N HIS A 17 45.97 11.30 -13.65
CA HIS A 17 45.90 10.35 -12.53
C HIS A 17 44.74 9.36 -12.63
N GLU A 18 44.05 9.33 -13.78
CA GLU A 18 42.87 8.49 -14.00
C GLU A 18 43.16 7.36 -14.98
N VAL A 19 42.25 6.40 -14.99
CA VAL A 19 42.25 5.25 -15.89
C VAL A 19 40.89 5.14 -16.56
N LEU A 20 40.87 5.01 -17.88
CA LEU A 20 39.70 4.57 -18.64
C LEU A 20 39.69 3.05 -18.67
N ILE A 21 38.59 2.46 -18.23
CA ILE A 21 38.36 1.02 -18.26
C ILE A 21 37.26 0.72 -19.25
N LYS A 22 37.52 -0.24 -20.14
CA LYS A 22 36.49 -0.86 -20.96
C LYS A 22 35.81 -1.95 -20.15
N VAL A 23 34.55 -1.76 -19.82
CA VAL A 23 33.80 -2.66 -18.94
C VAL A 23 33.38 -3.90 -19.72
N HIS A 24 33.74 -5.08 -19.22
CA HIS A 24 33.40 -6.37 -19.80
C HIS A 24 32.28 -7.09 -19.05
N ALA A 25 32.19 -6.89 -17.74
CA ALA A 25 31.13 -7.44 -16.92
C ALA A 25 30.74 -6.48 -15.81
N VAL A 26 29.46 -6.51 -15.43
CA VAL A 26 28.89 -5.80 -14.28
C VAL A 26 28.06 -6.80 -13.50
N SER A 27 28.18 -6.79 -12.17
CA SER A 27 27.29 -7.58 -11.30
C SER A 27 26.28 -6.69 -10.58
N SER A 28 25.11 -7.24 -10.34
CA SER A 28 24.03 -6.60 -9.58
C SER A 28 23.97 -7.19 -8.17
N ASN A 29 23.74 -6.33 -7.19
CA ASN A 29 23.62 -6.67 -5.77
C ASN A 29 22.22 -6.34 -5.26
N PHE A 30 21.86 -6.87 -4.09
CA PHE A 30 20.60 -6.52 -3.42
C PHE A 30 20.46 -5.01 -3.21
N ARG A 31 21.56 -4.28 -3.01
CA ARG A 31 21.53 -2.81 -2.93
C ARG A 31 20.93 -2.18 -4.17
N ASP A 32 21.24 -2.69 -5.36
CA ASP A 32 20.77 -2.10 -6.60
C ASP A 32 19.24 -2.24 -6.70
N ILE A 33 18.69 -3.35 -6.19
CA ILE A 33 17.24 -3.55 -6.01
C ILE A 33 16.67 -2.53 -5.02
N THR A 34 17.32 -2.30 -3.88
CA THR A 34 16.86 -1.29 -2.91
C THR A 34 16.95 0.13 -3.47
N ILE A 35 17.92 0.43 -4.34
CA ILE A 35 18.06 1.72 -5.02
C ILE A 35 16.91 1.92 -6.02
N ILE A 36 16.67 0.97 -6.92
CA ILE A 36 15.60 1.09 -7.93
C ILE A 36 14.19 1.06 -7.30
N THR A 37 14.04 0.47 -6.11
CA THR A 37 12.78 0.47 -5.35
C THR A 37 12.67 1.62 -4.36
N SER A 38 13.64 2.56 -4.35
CA SER A 38 13.68 3.72 -3.44
C SER A 38 13.64 3.36 -1.95
N LYS A 39 14.18 2.19 -1.59
CA LYS A 39 14.33 1.66 -0.22
C LYS A 39 15.77 1.72 0.30
N TYR A 40 16.71 2.28 -0.46
CA TYR A 40 18.11 2.39 -0.03
C TYR A 40 18.26 3.50 1.00
N SER A 41 18.90 3.20 2.14
CA SER A 41 18.97 4.08 3.30
C SER A 41 19.97 5.24 3.17
N PHE A 42 20.85 5.20 2.16
CA PHE A 42 21.86 6.23 1.92
C PHE A 42 21.48 7.12 0.72
N GLN A 43 22.16 8.26 0.60
CA GLN A 43 21.94 9.21 -0.50
C GLN A 43 22.10 8.52 -1.87
N VAL A 44 21.20 8.83 -2.80
CA VAL A 44 21.27 8.39 -4.19
C VAL A 44 21.14 9.61 -5.09
N THR A 45 22.07 9.77 -6.02
CA THR A 45 22.03 10.85 -7.01
C THR A 45 20.94 10.58 -8.04
N GLU A 46 20.20 11.62 -8.43
CA GLU A 46 19.13 11.49 -9.42
C GLU A 46 19.71 11.11 -10.79
N ASN A 47 19.08 10.16 -11.48
CA ASN A 47 19.54 9.63 -12.78
C ASN A 47 20.98 9.05 -12.75
N VAL A 48 21.45 8.59 -11.58
CA VAL A 48 22.76 7.94 -11.45
C VAL A 48 22.90 6.74 -12.38
N VAL A 49 24.06 6.57 -13.01
CA VAL A 49 24.40 5.31 -13.69
C VAL A 49 24.40 4.19 -12.65
N PRO A 50 23.65 3.10 -12.79
CA PRO A 50 23.49 2.11 -11.73
C PRO A 50 24.69 1.15 -11.60
N CYS A 51 24.65 0.33 -10.54
CA CYS A 51 25.63 -0.71 -10.17
C CYS A 51 27.00 -0.17 -9.72
N SER A 52 27.64 -0.86 -8.77
CA SER A 52 28.99 -0.56 -8.28
C SER A 52 30.07 -1.50 -8.80
N ASP A 53 29.67 -2.67 -9.28
CA ASP A 53 30.57 -3.80 -9.44
C ASP A 53 30.92 -4.01 -10.91
N MET A 54 32.19 -3.84 -11.27
CA MET A 54 32.66 -4.09 -12.63
C MET A 54 33.98 -4.83 -12.68
N ALA A 55 34.19 -5.49 -13.81
CA ALA A 55 35.50 -5.93 -14.26
C ALA A 55 35.69 -5.58 -15.74
N GLY A 56 36.91 -5.20 -16.09
CA GLY A 56 37.24 -4.76 -17.43
C GLY A 56 38.73 -4.67 -17.68
N ASP A 57 39.09 -4.09 -18.81
CA ASP A 57 40.49 -3.88 -19.21
C ASP A 57 40.83 -2.39 -19.19
N GLY A 58 42.05 -2.05 -18.76
CA GLY A 58 42.58 -0.70 -18.87
C GLY A 58 42.72 -0.31 -20.35
N GLU A 59 41.86 0.60 -20.82
CA GLU A 59 41.85 1.06 -22.21
C GLU A 59 42.81 2.24 -22.41
N LYS A 60 42.87 3.16 -21.44
CA LYS A 60 43.78 4.31 -21.46
C LYS A 60 44.23 4.68 -20.06
N ILE A 61 45.53 4.89 -19.89
CA ILE A 61 46.18 5.18 -18.60
C ILE A 61 46.72 6.62 -18.59
N GLY A 62 46.46 7.37 -17.52
CA GLY A 62 47.02 8.70 -17.32
C GLY A 62 48.54 8.69 -17.12
N GLU A 63 49.22 9.75 -17.55
CA GLU A 63 50.70 9.86 -17.57
C GLU A 63 51.38 9.69 -16.20
N CYS A 64 50.66 9.97 -15.10
CA CYS A 64 51.19 9.89 -13.74
C CYS A 64 50.75 8.63 -12.99
N VAL A 65 50.03 7.72 -13.65
CA VAL A 65 49.61 6.44 -13.05
C VAL A 65 50.78 5.45 -13.07
N LYS A 66 51.00 4.76 -11.95
CA LYS A 66 52.02 3.71 -11.81
C LYS A 66 51.35 2.39 -11.47
N GLY A 67 51.95 1.28 -11.92
CA GLY A 67 51.49 -0.08 -11.59
C GLY A 67 50.34 -0.63 -12.44
N LEU A 68 49.80 0.16 -13.38
CA LEU A 68 48.78 -0.24 -14.35
C LEU A 68 49.25 0.08 -15.78
N SER A 69 48.92 -0.81 -16.70
CA SER A 69 49.22 -0.73 -18.13
C SER A 69 47.94 -0.95 -18.96
N VAL A 70 47.94 -0.48 -20.21
CA VAL A 70 46.87 -0.79 -21.16
C VAL A 70 46.76 -2.30 -21.34
N GLY A 71 45.53 -2.83 -21.32
CA GLY A 71 45.23 -4.26 -21.40
C GLY A 71 45.30 -5.02 -20.07
N ASP A 72 45.70 -4.38 -18.97
CA ASP A 72 45.60 -5.00 -17.65
C ASP A 72 44.13 -5.22 -17.27
N LYS A 73 43.80 -6.44 -16.81
CA LYS A 73 42.51 -6.73 -16.18
C LYS A 73 42.41 -5.98 -14.86
N ALA A 74 41.26 -5.36 -14.63
CA ALA A 74 41.04 -4.52 -13.47
C ALA A 74 39.60 -4.63 -12.94
N VAL A 75 39.46 -4.42 -11.64
CA VAL A 75 38.20 -4.12 -10.95
C VAL A 75 38.32 -2.77 -10.25
N ALA A 76 37.20 -2.15 -9.90
CA ALA A 76 37.19 -0.91 -9.12
C ALA A 76 36.64 -1.14 -7.71
N SER A 77 37.11 -0.36 -6.74
CA SER A 77 36.57 -0.35 -5.39
C SER A 77 35.11 0.13 -5.39
N PHE A 78 34.30 -0.45 -4.51
CA PHE A 78 32.89 -0.09 -4.34
C PHE A 78 32.72 1.41 -4.06
N ASP A 79 33.50 1.92 -3.11
CA ASP A 79 33.65 3.33 -2.80
C ASP A 79 35.04 3.78 -3.26
N ILE A 80 35.10 4.84 -4.06
CA ILE A 80 36.34 5.28 -4.70
C ILE A 80 37.29 6.01 -3.74
N THR A 81 36.83 6.34 -2.53
CA THR A 81 37.58 7.05 -1.49
C THR A 81 37.95 6.17 -0.30
N ASN A 82 37.25 5.05 -0.09
CA ASN A 82 37.58 4.10 0.97
C ASN A 82 38.77 3.19 0.59
N LEU A 83 39.98 3.75 0.69
CA LEU A 83 41.19 3.08 0.24
C LEU A 83 41.70 2.02 1.25
N TYR A 84 41.57 2.29 2.55
CA TYR A 84 42.05 1.45 3.65
C TYR A 84 41.26 1.70 4.93
N GLY A 85 41.28 0.72 5.84
CA GLY A 85 40.60 0.82 7.12
C GLY A 85 39.06 0.77 7.03
N PRO A 86 38.35 1.21 8.09
CA PRO A 86 36.89 1.21 8.10
C PRO A 86 36.30 2.34 7.25
N GLN A 87 35.13 2.08 6.67
CA GLN A 87 34.34 3.08 5.93
C GLN A 87 34.01 4.28 6.84
N ARG A 88 34.30 5.51 6.38
CA ARG A 88 34.13 6.75 7.16
C ARG A 88 32.78 7.44 6.94
N ASP A 89 32.34 7.49 5.69
CA ASP A 89 31.06 8.04 5.23
C ASP A 89 30.49 7.15 4.13
N TRP A 90 29.38 7.52 3.50
CA TRP A 90 28.78 6.72 2.42
C TRP A 90 28.57 7.54 1.15
N ASP A 91 29.36 8.59 0.96
CA ASP A 91 29.07 9.63 -0.02
C ASP A 91 29.70 9.35 -1.40
N ASN A 92 30.56 8.32 -1.49
CA ASN A 92 31.38 8.04 -2.68
C ASN A 92 31.17 6.61 -3.22
N GLY A 93 30.09 5.95 -2.81
CA GLY A 93 29.70 4.63 -3.32
C GLY A 93 29.21 4.70 -4.77
N GLN A 94 29.82 3.92 -5.65
CA GLN A 94 29.44 3.86 -7.06
C GLN A 94 28.00 3.31 -7.25
N GLY A 95 27.25 3.88 -8.19
CA GLY A 95 25.88 3.46 -8.49
C GLY A 95 24.82 3.89 -7.48
N GLY A 96 25.17 4.82 -6.57
CA GLY A 96 24.26 5.39 -5.58
C GLY A 96 24.52 6.90 -5.44
N PRO A 97 25.34 7.34 -4.47
CA PRO A 97 25.75 8.74 -4.36
C PRO A 97 26.49 9.28 -5.59
N ILE A 98 27.28 8.45 -6.29
CA ILE A 98 27.98 8.84 -7.53
C ILE A 98 27.69 7.85 -8.65
N ASP A 99 27.96 8.27 -9.90
CA ASP A 99 27.75 7.43 -11.09
C ASP A 99 28.48 6.09 -11.00
N GLY A 100 27.70 5.04 -11.27
CA GLY A 100 28.11 3.66 -11.24
C GLY A 100 28.78 3.16 -12.49
N VAL A 101 28.73 1.84 -12.68
CA VAL A 101 29.57 1.14 -13.65
C VAL A 101 28.79 0.38 -14.72
N LEU A 102 27.45 0.45 -14.74
CA LEU A 102 26.63 -0.10 -15.82
C LEU A 102 26.73 0.76 -17.10
N ARG A 103 27.90 0.75 -17.71
CA ARG A 103 28.30 1.51 -18.92
C ARG A 103 29.42 0.78 -19.64
N GLN A 104 29.61 1.07 -20.93
CA GLN A 104 30.66 0.42 -21.73
C GLN A 104 32.08 0.86 -21.36
N TYR A 105 32.22 2.12 -20.93
CA TYR A 105 33.49 2.72 -20.53
C TYR A 105 33.32 3.56 -19.28
N VAL A 106 34.29 3.50 -18.37
CA VAL A 106 34.30 4.23 -17.10
C VAL A 106 35.67 4.84 -16.86
N VAL A 107 35.70 6.10 -16.42
CA VAL A 107 36.94 6.78 -15.98
C VAL A 107 36.91 6.88 -14.47
N LEU A 108 37.97 6.39 -13.82
CA LEU A 108 38.12 6.43 -12.36
C LEU A 108 39.54 6.85 -11.96
N PRO A 109 39.71 7.43 -10.76
CA PRO A 109 41.04 7.64 -10.19
C PRO A 109 41.81 6.33 -10.09
N ALA A 110 43.09 6.32 -10.45
CA ALA A 110 43.91 5.10 -10.41
C ALA A 110 44.00 4.49 -8.99
N SER A 111 43.83 5.30 -7.93
CA SER A 111 43.81 4.84 -6.55
C SER A 111 42.63 3.91 -6.22
N ALA A 112 41.52 4.04 -6.94
CA ALA A 112 40.33 3.21 -6.77
C ALA A 112 40.38 1.90 -7.57
N ILE A 113 41.43 1.70 -8.38
CA ILE A 113 41.57 0.54 -9.25
C ILE A 113 42.39 -0.55 -8.57
N VAL A 114 41.93 -1.79 -8.67
CA VAL A 114 42.64 -3.00 -8.27
C VAL A 114 43.02 -3.76 -9.54
N LYS A 115 44.34 -3.93 -9.75
CA LYS A 115 44.87 -4.76 -10.82
C LYS A 115 44.62 -6.23 -10.49
N VAL A 116 44.03 -6.96 -11.42
CA VAL A 116 43.87 -8.41 -11.32
C VAL A 116 45.16 -9.08 -11.81
N PRO A 117 45.70 -10.09 -11.10
CA PRO A 117 46.86 -10.85 -11.56
C PRO A 117 46.65 -11.39 -12.99
N SER A 118 47.68 -11.32 -13.83
CA SER A 118 47.57 -11.71 -15.25
C SER A 118 47.29 -13.20 -15.46
N ASP A 119 47.64 -14.02 -14.47
CA ASP A 119 47.43 -15.47 -14.44
C ASP A 119 46.14 -15.88 -13.70
N ALA A 120 45.32 -14.92 -13.26
CA ALA A 120 44.03 -15.17 -12.63
C ALA A 120 43.09 -15.93 -13.59
N PRO A 121 42.58 -17.12 -13.22
CA PRO A 121 41.72 -17.92 -14.09
C PRO A 121 40.25 -17.43 -14.14
N GLN A 122 39.89 -16.43 -13.33
CA GLN A 122 38.52 -15.96 -13.20
C GLN A 122 38.03 -15.21 -14.45
N THR A 123 36.77 -15.42 -14.83
CA THR A 123 36.10 -14.64 -15.87
C THR A 123 35.81 -13.21 -15.40
N TYR A 124 35.52 -12.27 -16.32
CA TYR A 124 35.13 -10.91 -15.93
C TYR A 124 33.90 -10.90 -15.02
N SER A 125 32.88 -11.73 -15.29
CA SER A 125 31.68 -11.80 -14.43
C SER A 125 31.99 -12.27 -13.01
N GLN A 126 32.91 -13.23 -12.89
CA GLN A 126 33.39 -13.68 -11.58
C GLN A 126 34.14 -12.56 -10.86
N LEU A 127 35.03 -11.85 -11.54
CA LEU A 127 35.79 -10.73 -10.99
C LEU A 127 34.87 -9.58 -10.57
N ALA A 128 33.87 -9.22 -11.39
CA ALA A 128 32.90 -8.20 -11.06
C ALA A 128 32.15 -8.54 -9.77
N SER A 129 31.71 -9.80 -9.60
CA SER A 129 31.01 -10.23 -8.39
C SER A 129 31.83 -10.12 -7.09
N VAL A 130 33.16 -10.00 -7.18
CA VAL A 130 34.00 -9.81 -5.98
C VAL A 130 33.83 -8.41 -5.38
N VAL A 131 33.49 -7.39 -6.18
CA VAL A 131 33.60 -5.98 -5.78
C VAL A 131 32.76 -5.64 -4.54
N CYS A 132 31.44 -5.76 -4.58
CA CYS A 132 30.61 -5.49 -3.40
C CYS A 132 30.51 -6.74 -2.51
N MET A 133 30.01 -7.84 -3.07
CA MET A 133 29.76 -9.08 -2.32
C MET A 133 31.06 -9.69 -1.77
N GLY A 134 32.06 -9.92 -2.62
CA GLY A 134 33.31 -10.55 -2.21
C GLY A 134 34.07 -9.72 -1.16
N THR A 135 34.16 -8.41 -1.33
CA THR A 135 34.80 -7.50 -0.37
C THR A 135 34.03 -7.43 0.94
N THR A 136 32.71 -7.51 0.92
CA THR A 136 31.87 -7.62 2.13
C THR A 136 32.21 -8.89 2.92
N VAL A 137 32.33 -10.01 2.22
CA VAL A 137 32.72 -11.29 2.84
C VAL A 137 34.14 -11.20 3.37
N TRP A 138 35.09 -10.69 2.58
CA TRP A 138 36.49 -10.54 3.01
C TRP A 138 36.61 -9.66 4.25
N ASN A 139 35.89 -8.54 4.29
CA ASN A 139 35.82 -7.67 5.47
C ASN A 139 35.24 -8.41 6.69
N SER A 140 34.23 -9.26 6.48
CA SER A 140 33.65 -10.07 7.56
C SER A 140 34.64 -11.10 8.11
N LEU A 141 35.49 -11.68 7.25
CA LEU A 141 36.45 -12.72 7.62
C LEU A 141 37.79 -12.17 8.13
N TYR A 142 38.22 -11.01 7.63
CA TYR A 142 39.59 -10.49 7.85
C TYR A 142 39.65 -9.03 8.30
N GLY A 143 38.54 -8.27 8.24
CA GLY A 143 38.52 -6.83 8.55
C GLY A 143 38.51 -6.48 10.03
N ASN A 144 38.14 -7.41 10.91
CA ASN A 144 38.17 -7.21 12.37
C ASN A 144 39.03 -8.26 13.09
N LEU A 145 38.47 -9.43 13.38
CA LEU A 145 39.22 -10.58 13.91
C LEU A 145 39.55 -11.53 12.77
N PRO A 146 40.82 -11.60 12.30
CA PRO A 146 41.16 -12.39 11.13
C PRO A 146 40.89 -13.89 11.30
N LEU A 147 40.23 -14.48 10.30
CA LEU A 147 40.00 -15.91 10.21
C LEU A 147 41.32 -16.67 10.18
N ARG A 148 41.39 -17.78 10.92
CA ARG A 148 42.53 -18.71 10.91
C ARG A 148 42.07 -20.12 10.56
N PRO A 149 42.94 -20.96 9.97
CA PRO A 149 42.65 -22.37 9.78
C PRO A 149 42.18 -23.03 11.08
N GLY A 150 41.14 -23.87 11.00
CA GLY A 150 40.51 -24.53 12.14
C GLY A 150 39.44 -23.70 12.87
N HIS A 151 39.24 -22.42 12.53
CA HIS A 151 38.09 -21.67 13.01
C HIS A 151 36.78 -22.20 12.42
N VAL A 152 35.65 -21.89 13.07
CA VAL A 152 34.31 -22.18 12.57
C VAL A 152 33.67 -20.90 12.03
N VAL A 153 33.06 -20.97 10.85
CA VAL A 153 32.30 -19.88 10.22
C VAL A 153 30.84 -20.31 10.06
N LEU A 154 29.93 -19.49 10.57
CA LEU A 154 28.49 -19.69 10.40
C LEU A 154 27.95 -18.74 9.32
N CYS A 155 27.47 -19.32 8.23
CA CYS A 155 26.84 -18.64 7.10
C CYS A 155 25.32 -18.74 7.22
N GLN A 156 24.60 -17.62 7.26
CA GLN A 156 23.15 -17.64 7.36
C GLN A 156 22.48 -17.40 6.01
N GLY A 157 21.64 -18.35 5.60
CA GLY A 157 21.03 -18.37 4.28
C GLY A 157 21.98 -18.86 3.17
N THR A 158 21.46 -18.95 1.96
CA THR A 158 22.16 -19.47 0.77
C THR A 158 22.18 -18.45 -0.37
N GLY A 159 22.21 -17.16 -0.03
CA GLY A 159 22.40 -16.07 -1.00
C GLY A 159 23.87 -15.90 -1.40
N GLY A 160 24.15 -15.01 -2.35
CA GLY A 160 25.50 -14.80 -2.90
C GLY A 160 26.57 -14.57 -1.83
N VAL A 161 26.30 -13.72 -0.82
CA VAL A 161 27.21 -13.44 0.30
C VAL A 161 27.54 -14.72 1.07
N SER A 162 26.53 -15.49 1.46
CA SER A 162 26.71 -16.70 2.27
C SER A 162 27.43 -17.81 1.51
N ILE A 163 27.17 -17.96 0.20
CA ILE A 163 27.87 -18.96 -0.63
C ILE A 163 29.32 -18.54 -0.88
N THR A 164 29.59 -17.26 -1.15
CA THR A 164 30.95 -16.76 -1.28
C THR A 164 31.73 -16.87 0.04
N ALA A 165 31.08 -16.60 1.18
CA ALA A 165 31.66 -16.85 2.50
C ALA A 165 32.03 -18.31 2.72
N THR A 166 31.16 -19.24 2.32
CA THR A 166 31.48 -20.68 2.36
C THR A 166 32.75 -20.98 1.54
N ILE A 167 32.82 -20.54 0.28
CA ILE A 167 33.97 -20.83 -0.59
C ILE A 167 35.28 -20.28 -0.02
N LEU A 168 35.26 -19.02 0.42
CA LEU A 168 36.46 -18.35 0.96
C LEU A 168 36.88 -18.93 2.30
N ALA A 169 35.94 -19.17 3.21
CA ALA A 169 36.24 -19.76 4.52
C ALA A 169 36.78 -21.19 4.39
N LYS A 170 36.21 -22.00 3.48
CA LYS A 170 36.73 -23.36 3.20
C LYS A 170 38.13 -23.32 2.62
N ALA A 171 38.41 -22.43 1.66
CA ALA A 171 39.74 -22.25 1.12
C ALA A 171 40.76 -21.78 2.19
N ALA A 172 40.31 -21.01 3.18
CA ALA A 172 41.10 -20.59 4.33
C ALA A 172 41.28 -21.67 5.42
N GLY A 173 40.73 -22.88 5.22
CA GLY A 173 40.85 -24.00 6.15
C GLY A 173 39.91 -23.96 7.35
N ALA A 174 38.79 -23.21 7.27
CA ALA A 174 37.76 -23.19 8.30
C ALA A 174 36.75 -24.34 8.14
N THR A 175 36.06 -24.65 9.24
CA THR A 175 34.81 -25.43 9.23
C THR A 175 33.65 -24.48 8.96
N VAL A 176 32.79 -24.80 8.00
CA VAL A 176 31.64 -23.98 7.61
C VAL A 176 30.33 -24.67 7.94
N ILE A 177 29.50 -23.96 8.70
CA ILE A 177 28.11 -24.31 8.98
C ILE A 177 27.24 -23.35 8.16
N ILE A 178 26.27 -23.86 7.40
CA ILE A 178 25.34 -23.02 6.62
C ILE A 178 23.88 -23.30 7.00
N THR A 179 23.05 -22.26 7.03
CA THR A 179 21.61 -22.41 7.33
C THR A 179 20.72 -22.10 6.13
N SER A 180 19.57 -22.76 6.03
CA SER A 180 18.58 -22.57 4.96
C SER A 180 17.19 -23.06 5.41
N SER A 181 16.12 -22.64 4.74
CA SER A 181 14.79 -23.24 4.91
C SER A 181 14.53 -24.44 3.99
N SER A 182 15.57 -24.93 3.30
CA SER A 182 15.47 -25.89 2.20
C SER A 182 16.64 -26.86 2.24
N ASP A 183 16.33 -28.14 2.43
CA ASP A 183 17.32 -29.22 2.46
C ASP A 183 18.04 -29.39 1.12
N GLU A 184 17.34 -29.17 0.01
CA GLU A 184 17.94 -29.17 -1.33
C GLU A 184 19.06 -28.14 -1.44
N LYS A 185 18.83 -26.91 -0.98
CA LYS A 185 19.86 -25.86 -0.99
C LYS A 185 21.02 -26.18 -0.04
N LEU A 186 20.76 -26.84 1.09
CA LEU A 186 21.81 -27.29 2.00
C LEU A 186 22.65 -28.41 1.38
N ALA A 187 22.02 -29.37 0.72
CA ALA A 187 22.71 -30.43 -0.02
C ALA A 187 23.57 -29.85 -1.14
N LEU A 188 23.07 -28.87 -1.87
CA LEU A 188 23.85 -28.14 -2.88
C LEU A 188 25.03 -27.39 -2.24
N ALA A 189 24.82 -26.73 -1.09
CA ALA A 189 25.88 -26.01 -0.40
C ALA A 189 27.02 -26.92 0.07
N LYS A 190 26.68 -28.11 0.57
CA LYS A 190 27.67 -29.14 0.93
C LYS A 190 28.41 -29.68 -0.29
N THR A 191 27.67 -30.17 -1.28
CA THR A 191 28.23 -30.91 -2.43
C THR A 191 28.99 -30.02 -3.41
N LYS A 192 28.51 -28.79 -3.66
CA LYS A 192 29.07 -27.89 -4.68
C LYS A 192 30.04 -26.85 -4.13
N PHE A 193 29.84 -26.41 -2.88
CA PHE A 193 30.60 -25.29 -2.30
C PHE A 193 31.43 -25.69 -1.06
N GLY A 194 31.32 -26.94 -0.61
CA GLY A 194 32.18 -27.49 0.44
C GLY A 194 31.77 -27.15 1.86
N ALA A 195 30.52 -26.72 2.12
CA ALA A 195 30.04 -26.58 3.48
C ALA A 195 30.13 -27.92 4.23
N ASP A 196 30.58 -27.91 5.48
CA ASP A 196 30.73 -29.13 6.28
C ASP A 196 29.38 -29.54 6.90
N HIS A 197 28.64 -28.55 7.41
CA HIS A 197 27.36 -28.75 8.07
C HIS A 197 26.26 -27.86 7.47
N GLY A 198 25.03 -28.35 7.53
CA GLY A 198 23.85 -27.66 7.01
C GLY A 198 22.70 -27.82 7.98
N ILE A 199 22.07 -26.72 8.39
CA ILE A 199 20.98 -26.71 9.36
C ILE A 199 19.73 -26.14 8.72
N ASN A 200 18.63 -26.91 8.78
CA ASN A 200 17.33 -26.45 8.29
C ASN A 200 16.53 -25.82 9.42
N TYR A 201 16.44 -24.49 9.42
CA TYR A 201 15.79 -23.76 10.52
C TYR A 201 14.26 -23.92 10.56
N LYS A 202 13.64 -24.55 9.55
CA LYS A 202 12.20 -24.91 9.62
C LYS A 202 11.96 -26.21 10.39
N THR A 203 12.88 -27.16 10.30
CA THR A 203 12.78 -28.46 10.97
C THR A 203 13.50 -28.48 12.31
N SER A 204 14.46 -27.57 12.50
CA SER A 204 15.18 -27.35 13.75
C SER A 204 14.85 -25.94 14.27
N PRO A 205 13.75 -25.74 15.01
CA PRO A 205 13.39 -24.41 15.54
C PRO A 205 14.45 -23.85 16.51
N ASP A 206 15.19 -24.72 17.20
CA ASP A 206 16.38 -24.36 17.98
C ASP A 206 17.69 -24.59 17.19
N TRP A 207 17.73 -24.13 15.94
CA TRP A 207 18.90 -24.26 15.05
C TRP A 207 20.18 -23.63 15.63
N ALA A 208 20.04 -22.70 16.57
CA ALA A 208 21.17 -22.05 17.23
C ALA A 208 21.89 -22.99 18.20
N ALA A 209 21.15 -23.77 18.98
CA ALA A 209 21.74 -24.81 19.83
C ALA A 209 22.44 -25.88 18.97
N GLU A 210 21.80 -26.31 17.88
CA GLU A 210 22.38 -27.27 16.93
C GLU A 210 23.68 -26.74 16.32
N ALA A 211 23.71 -25.46 15.90
CA ALA A 211 24.93 -24.82 15.40
C ALA A 211 26.05 -24.78 16.45
N LEU A 212 25.71 -24.53 17.72
CA LEU A 212 26.66 -24.52 18.83
C LEU A 212 27.24 -25.92 19.08
N GLU A 213 26.42 -26.96 19.07
CA GLU A 213 26.88 -28.35 19.21
C GLU A 213 27.89 -28.72 18.11
N LEU A 214 27.61 -28.32 16.87
CA LEU A 214 28.49 -28.54 15.72
C LEU A 214 29.83 -27.80 15.82
N THR A 215 29.96 -26.79 16.70
CA THR A 215 31.25 -26.14 16.99
C THR A 215 32.13 -26.93 17.96
N GLY A 216 31.60 -27.97 18.61
CA GLY A 216 32.32 -28.76 19.62
C GLY A 216 32.49 -28.07 20.99
N LEU A 217 31.69 -27.04 21.29
CA LEU A 217 31.73 -26.30 22.56
C LEU A 217 30.63 -26.80 23.52
N LYS A 218 30.98 -27.07 24.79
CA LYS A 218 29.97 -27.36 25.83
C LYS A 218 29.18 -26.09 26.17
N ALA A 219 27.85 -26.23 26.20
CA ALA A 219 26.90 -25.18 26.52
C ALA A 219 27.20 -24.51 27.87
N ILE A 220 27.59 -23.23 27.83
CA ILE A 220 27.45 -22.31 28.97
C ILE A 220 26.36 -21.34 28.56
N ASN A 221 25.33 -21.29 29.40
CA ASN A 221 24.06 -20.60 29.20
C ASN A 221 24.25 -19.11 28.88
N TYR A 222 24.05 -18.70 27.62
CA TYR A 222 23.95 -17.29 27.21
C TYR A 222 22.87 -17.15 26.14
N GLY A 223 21.79 -16.42 26.48
CA GLY A 223 20.60 -16.20 25.66
C GLY A 223 20.76 -15.21 24.50
N ASP A 224 21.96 -15.10 23.93
CA ASP A 224 22.21 -14.29 22.75
C ASP A 224 23.22 -14.99 21.82
N VAL A 225 22.69 -15.60 20.77
CA VAL A 225 23.41 -16.35 19.74
C VAL A 225 24.41 -15.43 18.99
N ALA A 226 24.19 -14.09 19.01
CA ALA A 226 25.14 -13.12 18.46
C ALA A 226 26.38 -12.92 19.36
N GLY A 227 26.23 -13.07 20.68
CA GLY A 227 27.34 -12.95 21.65
C GLY A 227 28.30 -14.14 21.64
N LEU A 228 27.82 -15.36 21.39
CA LEU A 228 28.65 -16.57 21.31
C LEU A 228 29.50 -16.61 20.03
N ALA A 229 28.97 -16.10 18.92
CA ALA A 229 29.69 -15.98 17.64
C ALA A 229 30.92 -15.08 17.71
N LEU A 230 30.87 -14.02 18.52
CA LEU A 230 31.99 -13.10 18.77
C LEU A 230 33.13 -13.74 19.58
N SER A 231 32.90 -14.88 20.24
CA SER A 231 33.91 -15.50 21.10
C SER A 231 34.89 -16.44 20.38
N LYS A 232 34.62 -16.90 19.15
CA LYS A 232 35.50 -17.89 18.45
C LYS A 232 35.70 -17.77 16.93
N GLY A 233 35.16 -16.78 16.21
CA GLY A 233 35.41 -16.71 14.77
C GLY A 233 34.73 -15.56 14.03
N ALA A 234 33.71 -15.85 13.23
CA ALA A 234 32.89 -14.85 12.56
C ALA A 234 31.50 -15.40 12.23
N VAL A 235 30.47 -14.56 12.38
CA VAL A 235 29.14 -14.76 11.76
C VAL A 235 29.02 -13.81 10.60
N VAL A 236 28.75 -14.34 9.41
CA VAL A 236 28.57 -13.51 8.21
C VAL A 236 27.07 -13.24 8.02
N ARG A 237 26.64 -12.03 8.44
CA ARG A 237 25.36 -11.42 8.08
C ARG A 237 25.63 -10.08 7.40
N GLY A 238 25.50 -10.00 6.08
CA GLY A 238 25.47 -8.76 5.26
C GLY A 238 26.11 -7.52 5.89
N ILE A 239 27.42 -7.57 6.15
CA ILE A 239 28.19 -6.52 6.83
C ILE A 239 28.54 -5.39 5.85
N THR A 240 28.94 -4.24 6.37
CA THR A 240 29.61 -3.13 5.68
C THR A 240 30.64 -3.60 4.64
N VAL A 241 30.60 -3.02 3.43
CA VAL A 241 31.59 -3.27 2.38
C VAL A 241 32.98 -2.82 2.85
N GLY A 242 34.01 -3.64 2.59
CA GLY A 242 35.39 -3.32 2.94
C GLY A 242 36.07 -2.31 2.02
N SER A 243 37.26 -1.88 2.41
CA SER A 243 38.09 -0.93 1.65
C SER A 243 38.71 -1.52 0.38
N LYS A 244 39.28 -0.67 -0.48
CA LYS A 244 40.05 -1.07 -1.68
C LYS A 244 41.17 -2.07 -1.33
N GLN A 245 41.85 -1.90 -0.21
CA GLN A 245 42.85 -2.86 0.28
C GLN A 245 42.25 -4.27 0.45
N LEU A 246 41.09 -4.38 1.09
CA LEU A 246 40.43 -5.67 1.31
C LEU A 246 39.94 -6.29 -0.01
N LEU A 247 39.52 -5.47 -0.98
CA LEU A 247 39.22 -5.95 -2.33
C LEU A 247 40.47 -6.52 -3.02
N GLU A 248 41.61 -5.84 -2.91
CA GLU A 248 42.89 -6.29 -3.49
C GLU A 248 43.38 -7.60 -2.86
N GLU A 249 43.25 -7.74 -1.54
CA GLU A 249 43.54 -8.99 -0.82
C GLU A 249 42.61 -10.12 -1.26
N ALA A 250 41.30 -9.86 -1.37
CA ALA A 250 40.31 -10.83 -1.81
C ALA A 250 40.59 -11.32 -3.24
N ILE A 251 40.86 -10.40 -4.17
CA ILE A 251 41.23 -10.73 -5.56
C ILE A 251 42.51 -11.56 -5.58
N THR A 252 43.54 -11.14 -4.84
CA THR A 252 44.82 -11.86 -4.78
C THR A 252 44.63 -13.28 -4.27
N PHE A 253 43.87 -13.46 -3.19
CA PHE A 253 43.59 -14.78 -2.62
C PHE A 253 42.78 -15.66 -3.59
N ILE A 254 41.69 -15.14 -4.14
CA ILE A 254 40.84 -15.84 -5.10
C ILE A 254 41.64 -16.29 -6.32
N SER A 255 42.52 -15.43 -6.85
CA SER A 255 43.37 -15.77 -7.99
C SER A 255 44.43 -16.81 -7.64
N LYS A 256 45.12 -16.65 -6.50
CA LYS A 256 46.18 -17.57 -6.05
C LYS A 256 45.63 -18.98 -5.76
N GLU A 257 44.51 -19.06 -5.05
CA GLU A 257 43.84 -20.32 -4.73
C GLU A 257 42.97 -20.83 -5.89
N LYS A 258 42.95 -20.12 -7.03
CA LYS A 258 42.21 -20.47 -8.25
C LYS A 258 40.72 -20.74 -7.99
N LEU A 259 40.13 -19.98 -7.06
CA LEU A 259 38.76 -20.19 -6.61
C LEU A 259 37.77 -19.76 -7.69
N ARG A 260 36.75 -20.59 -7.88
CA ARG A 260 35.66 -20.31 -8.82
C ARG A 260 34.49 -19.66 -8.08
N LEU A 261 34.29 -18.36 -8.28
CA LEU A 261 33.11 -17.69 -7.71
C LEU A 261 31.82 -18.11 -8.45
N PRO A 262 30.69 -18.26 -7.72
CA PRO A 262 29.45 -18.76 -8.28
C PRO A 262 28.77 -17.67 -9.12
N VAL A 263 28.85 -17.82 -10.43
CA VAL A 263 28.03 -17.06 -11.39
C VAL A 263 27.04 -18.06 -12.00
N GLU A 264 25.76 -17.92 -11.65
CA GLU A 264 24.71 -18.81 -12.13
C GLU A 264 24.30 -18.48 -13.57
N LYS A 265 24.18 -17.19 -13.86
CA LYS A 265 23.71 -16.69 -15.15
C LYS A 265 24.44 -15.41 -15.53
N GLU A 266 24.85 -15.33 -16.79
CA GLU A 266 25.35 -14.12 -17.42
C GLU A 266 24.31 -13.61 -18.39
N PHE A 267 24.16 -12.29 -18.45
CA PHE A 267 23.32 -11.63 -19.44
C PHE A 267 24.24 -10.83 -20.35
N PRO A 268 24.21 -11.06 -21.67
CA PRO A 268 25.06 -10.31 -22.58
C PRO A 268 24.74 -8.81 -22.55
N PHE A 269 25.75 -7.98 -22.80
CA PHE A 269 25.57 -6.56 -23.15
C PHE A 269 24.96 -6.43 -24.56
N THR A 270 23.88 -7.15 -24.86
CA THR A 270 23.13 -7.00 -26.11
C THR A 270 21.94 -6.10 -25.85
N LEU A 271 21.72 -5.17 -26.76
CA LEU A 271 20.46 -4.44 -26.90
C LEU A 271 19.35 -5.37 -27.43
N GLU A 272 19.35 -6.65 -27.06
CA GLU A 272 18.22 -7.53 -27.30
C GLU A 272 17.07 -6.99 -26.45
N VAL A 273 16.31 -6.12 -27.11
CA VAL A 273 14.95 -5.72 -26.76
C VAL A 273 14.28 -6.98 -26.24
N LEU A 274 13.86 -6.93 -24.98
CA LEU A 274 13.03 -7.95 -24.34
C LEU A 274 12.05 -8.52 -25.37
N PRO A 275 11.86 -9.85 -25.43
CA PRO A 275 11.09 -10.51 -26.48
C PRO A 275 9.78 -9.76 -26.70
N ASN A 276 9.55 -9.34 -27.95
CA ASN A 276 8.39 -8.58 -28.41
C ASN A 276 7.13 -9.03 -27.65
N VAL A 277 6.70 -8.23 -26.67
CA VAL A 277 5.27 -8.02 -26.51
C VAL A 277 4.88 -7.43 -27.84
N ASN A 278 4.07 -8.13 -28.63
CA ASN A 278 3.68 -7.77 -29.98
C ASN A 278 2.78 -6.52 -29.93
N ARG A 279 3.35 -5.39 -29.50
CA ARG A 279 2.65 -4.12 -29.31
C ARG A 279 2.46 -3.51 -30.67
N VAL A 280 1.21 -3.16 -30.96
CA VAL A 280 0.87 -2.52 -32.22
C VAL A 280 1.56 -1.17 -32.25
N ARG A 281 2.33 -0.91 -33.32
CA ARG A 281 2.93 0.40 -33.57
C ARG A 281 1.81 1.36 -33.97
N THR A 282 1.59 2.41 -33.19
CA THR A 282 0.43 3.28 -33.36
C THR A 282 0.87 4.72 -33.57
N PHE A 283 0.23 5.41 -34.51
CA PHE A 283 0.40 6.85 -34.74
C PHE A 283 -1.01 7.45 -34.84
N ILE A 284 -1.35 8.39 -33.95
CA ILE A 284 -2.71 8.92 -33.81
C ILE A 284 -2.77 10.31 -34.41
N LEU A 285 -3.77 10.52 -35.28
CA LEU A 285 -4.17 11.82 -35.80
C LEU A 285 -5.56 12.11 -35.22
N THR A 286 -5.73 13.23 -34.54
CA THR A 286 -6.97 13.59 -33.86
C THR A 286 -7.27 15.07 -34.08
N ASP A 287 -8.51 15.41 -34.40
CA ASP A 287 -9.04 16.77 -34.41
C ASP A 287 -9.55 17.19 -33.03
N ILE A 288 -8.77 16.84 -32.00
CA ILE A 288 -8.95 17.16 -30.59
C ILE A 288 -9.59 18.55 -30.38
N LEU A 289 -10.64 18.61 -29.54
CA LEU A 289 -11.57 19.74 -29.32
C LEU A 289 -12.73 19.88 -30.30
N ASN A 290 -12.74 19.23 -31.46
CA ASN A 290 -13.91 19.23 -32.33
C ASN A 290 -15.14 18.68 -31.56
N GLU A 291 -14.98 17.50 -30.95
CA GLU A 291 -15.97 16.83 -30.11
C GLU A 291 -15.34 16.33 -28.78
N PRO A 292 -16.13 16.12 -27.71
CA PRO A 292 -15.61 15.65 -26.42
C PRO A 292 -15.01 14.22 -26.47
N ASP A 293 -15.39 13.42 -27.46
CA ASP A 293 -15.02 12.01 -27.60
C ASP A 293 -13.55 11.79 -27.98
N ASP A 294 -12.91 12.67 -28.74
CA ASP A 294 -11.46 12.64 -28.98
C ASP A 294 -10.66 12.77 -27.68
N LYS A 295 -11.13 13.60 -26.74
CA LYS A 295 -10.53 13.72 -25.40
C LYS A 295 -10.73 12.45 -24.59
N MET A 296 -11.95 11.89 -24.60
CA MET A 296 -12.27 10.64 -23.91
C MET A 296 -11.43 9.47 -24.48
N SER A 297 -11.28 9.42 -25.80
CA SER A 297 -10.50 8.43 -26.53
C SER A 297 -9.02 8.56 -26.25
N LEU A 298 -8.47 9.79 -26.17
CA LEU A 298 -7.07 10.02 -25.80
C LEU A 298 -6.79 9.62 -24.35
N VAL A 299 -7.68 9.95 -23.41
CA VAL A 299 -7.55 9.52 -22.00
C VAL A 299 -7.57 8.00 -21.92
N ARG A 300 -8.52 7.34 -22.60
CA ARG A 300 -8.56 5.88 -22.70
C ARG A 300 -7.30 5.33 -23.36
N TYR A 301 -6.80 5.93 -24.44
CA TYR A 301 -5.60 5.48 -25.12
C TYR A 301 -4.37 5.55 -24.20
N LEU A 302 -4.20 6.64 -23.44
CA LEU A 302 -3.10 6.80 -22.47
C LEU A 302 -3.15 5.73 -21.37
N LEU A 303 -4.35 5.34 -20.95
CA LEU A 303 -4.59 4.25 -20.01
C LEU A 303 -4.20 2.86 -20.55
N TYR A 304 -4.13 2.67 -21.87
CA TYR A 304 -3.69 1.42 -22.52
C TYR A 304 -2.36 1.60 -23.25
N SER A 305 -1.66 2.72 -23.04
CA SER A 305 -0.42 3.05 -23.75
C SER A 305 0.70 2.02 -23.51
N ASN A 306 0.61 1.23 -22.44
CA ASN A 306 1.50 0.12 -22.18
C ASN A 306 1.31 -1.07 -23.15
N GLU A 307 0.19 -1.16 -23.86
CA GLU A 307 -0.12 -2.18 -24.87
C GLU A 307 0.29 -1.76 -26.29
N PHE A 308 0.62 -0.48 -26.48
CA PHE A 308 0.94 0.10 -27.78
C PHE A 308 2.39 0.58 -27.84
N ASP A 309 2.96 0.60 -29.05
CA ASP A 309 4.22 1.30 -29.34
C ASP A 309 3.88 2.61 -30.04
N THR A 310 3.48 3.62 -29.25
CA THR A 310 3.02 4.92 -29.75
C THR A 310 4.18 5.72 -30.34
N ARG A 311 4.10 6.02 -31.64
CA ARG A 311 5.13 6.75 -32.40
C ARG A 311 4.81 8.24 -32.61
N GLY A 312 3.59 8.66 -32.29
CA GLY A 312 3.16 10.06 -32.34
C GLY A 312 1.67 10.21 -32.08
N ILE A 313 1.29 11.35 -31.50
CA ILE A 313 -0.10 11.82 -31.36
C ILE A 313 -0.10 13.26 -31.85
N VAL A 314 -0.81 13.54 -32.94
CA VAL A 314 -0.74 14.83 -33.65
C VAL A 314 -2.14 15.39 -33.81
N ALA A 315 -2.29 16.67 -33.44
CA ALA A 315 -3.52 17.41 -33.70
C ALA A 315 -3.63 17.71 -35.20
N VAL A 316 -4.79 17.40 -35.79
CA VAL A 316 -5.09 17.63 -37.22
C VAL A 316 -6.44 18.35 -37.38
N THR A 317 -6.74 18.76 -38.60
CA THR A 317 -8.03 19.37 -38.97
C THR A 317 -9.05 18.31 -39.41
N SER A 318 -10.35 18.62 -39.35
CA SER A 318 -11.45 17.79 -39.88
C SER A 318 -12.49 18.63 -40.63
N TRP A 319 -13.57 18.01 -41.12
CA TRP A 319 -14.69 18.75 -41.74
C TRP A 319 -15.41 19.68 -40.76
N SER A 320 -15.42 19.34 -39.47
CA SER A 320 -16.04 20.14 -38.41
C SER A 320 -15.02 21.10 -37.75
N LEU A 321 -13.72 20.80 -37.83
CA LEU A 321 -12.61 21.67 -37.40
C LEU A 321 -11.62 21.95 -38.56
N ARG A 322 -12.01 22.80 -39.51
CA ARG A 322 -11.36 22.88 -40.85
C ARG A 322 -10.03 23.62 -40.92
N ASN A 323 -9.85 24.64 -40.08
CA ASN A 323 -8.82 25.67 -40.31
C ASN A 323 -7.84 25.84 -39.14
N GLU A 324 -7.92 25.01 -38.11
CA GLU A 324 -7.09 25.12 -36.91
C GLU A 324 -6.77 23.75 -36.30
N THR A 325 -5.67 23.68 -35.53
CA THR A 325 -5.28 22.49 -34.76
C THR A 325 -4.96 22.90 -33.32
N HIS A 326 -5.22 21.99 -32.38
CA HIS A 326 -5.11 22.26 -30.94
C HIS A 326 -4.11 21.34 -30.22
N PRO A 327 -2.82 21.31 -30.59
CA PRO A 327 -1.83 20.43 -29.96
C PRO A 327 -1.60 20.73 -28.46
N GLY A 328 -1.95 21.93 -27.99
CA GLY A 328 -1.89 22.30 -26.58
C GLY A 328 -2.81 21.47 -25.69
N GLU A 329 -3.97 21.04 -26.20
CA GLU A 329 -4.90 20.21 -25.42
C GLU A 329 -4.41 18.77 -25.29
N ILE A 330 -3.74 18.22 -26.31
CA ILE A 330 -3.07 16.92 -26.23
C ILE A 330 -1.97 16.98 -25.14
N LYS A 331 -1.14 18.02 -25.15
CA LYS A 331 -0.11 18.22 -24.12
C LYS A 331 -0.73 18.35 -22.73
N ARG A 332 -1.77 19.17 -22.58
CA ARG A 332 -2.49 19.33 -21.31
C ARG A 332 -3.00 18.00 -20.78
N ILE A 333 -3.64 17.17 -21.60
CA ILE A 333 -4.15 15.86 -21.18
C ILE A 333 -3.01 14.90 -20.78
N ILE A 334 -1.91 14.87 -21.54
CA ILE A 334 -0.74 14.02 -21.26
C ILE A 334 -0.01 14.47 -19.98
N GLU A 335 0.15 15.78 -19.77
CA GLU A 335 0.89 16.35 -18.65
C GLU A 335 0.10 16.34 -17.32
N SER A 336 -1.22 16.14 -17.37
CA SER A 336 -2.10 16.22 -16.20
C SER A 336 -2.35 14.88 -15.48
N TYR A 337 -1.94 13.74 -16.03
CA TYR A 337 -2.32 12.42 -15.48
C TYR A 337 -1.31 11.87 -14.46
N GLY A 338 -1.81 11.46 -13.28
CA GLY A 338 -1.05 10.72 -12.28
C GLY A 338 0.23 11.42 -11.80
N LYS A 339 1.30 10.65 -11.59
CA LYS A 339 2.60 11.13 -11.08
C LYS A 339 3.29 12.12 -12.02
N ALA A 340 2.89 12.22 -13.28
CA ALA A 340 3.41 13.25 -14.18
C ALA A 340 3.09 14.67 -13.67
N ALA A 341 1.94 14.84 -13.00
CA ALA A 341 1.56 16.10 -12.37
C ALA A 341 2.55 16.53 -11.28
N LEU A 342 3.25 15.61 -10.61
CA LEU A 342 4.19 15.93 -9.53
C LEU A 342 5.48 16.62 -10.01
N LYS A 343 5.71 16.69 -11.32
CA LYS A 343 6.86 17.39 -11.93
C LYS A 343 6.52 18.83 -12.33
N GLN A 344 5.25 19.19 -12.30
CA GLN A 344 4.78 20.53 -12.64
C GLN A 344 4.85 21.45 -11.42
N PRO A 345 4.81 22.77 -11.62
CA PRO A 345 4.49 23.69 -10.53
C PRO A 345 3.20 23.26 -9.82
N ILE A 346 3.12 23.52 -8.51
CA ILE A 346 1.93 23.19 -7.73
C ILE A 346 0.68 23.81 -8.38
N SER A 347 -0.40 23.03 -8.50
CA SER A 347 -1.68 23.49 -9.03
C SER A 347 -2.41 24.40 -8.04
N ASP A 348 -3.39 25.19 -8.53
CA ASP A 348 -4.28 25.95 -7.64
C ASP A 348 -5.08 25.05 -6.71
N GLY A 349 -5.53 23.88 -7.20
CA GLY A 349 -6.22 22.89 -6.36
C GLY A 349 -5.34 22.42 -5.20
N ALA A 350 -4.08 22.09 -5.46
CA ALA A 350 -3.14 21.68 -4.43
C ALA A 350 -2.81 22.83 -3.45
N ARG A 351 -2.66 24.08 -3.94
CA ARG A 351 -2.51 25.26 -3.07
C ARG A 351 -3.70 25.45 -2.15
N ASN A 352 -4.92 25.35 -2.69
CA ASN A 352 -6.15 25.51 -1.92
C ASN A 352 -6.31 24.39 -0.88
N LEU A 353 -5.91 23.15 -1.21
CA LEU A 353 -5.91 22.04 -0.25
C LEU A 353 -4.95 22.30 0.91
N VAL A 354 -3.73 22.76 0.63
CA VAL A 354 -2.77 23.13 1.70
C VAL A 354 -3.31 24.28 2.54
N LYS A 355 -3.97 25.27 1.91
CA LYS A 355 -4.60 26.38 2.62
C LYS A 355 -5.70 25.87 3.56
N ALA A 356 -6.62 25.04 3.07
CA ALA A 356 -7.69 24.44 3.88
C ALA A 356 -7.15 23.64 5.08
N LEU A 357 -6.08 22.87 4.89
CA LEU A 357 -5.42 22.14 5.99
C LEU A 357 -4.84 23.05 7.06
N ARG A 358 -4.42 24.27 6.71
CA ARG A 358 -3.86 25.25 7.65
C ARG A 358 -4.93 26.07 8.37
N GLU A 359 -6.11 26.22 7.77
CA GLU A 359 -7.21 27.03 8.31
C GLU A 359 -7.84 26.45 9.58
N SER A 360 -7.72 25.13 9.81
CA SER A 360 -8.28 24.46 10.99
C SER A 360 -7.40 23.33 11.52
N THR A 361 -7.52 23.03 12.81
CA THR A 361 -6.98 21.81 13.44
C THR A 361 -7.90 20.61 13.31
N GLU A 362 -9.16 20.83 12.93
CA GLU A 362 -10.15 19.78 12.71
C GLU A 362 -9.78 18.88 11.53
N PRO A 363 -10.28 17.63 11.51
CA PRO A 363 -10.08 16.75 10.36
C PRO A 363 -10.62 17.35 9.06
N LEU A 364 -9.85 17.20 7.97
CA LEU A 364 -10.24 17.56 6.62
C LEU A 364 -10.51 16.30 5.80
N TYR A 365 -11.76 16.12 5.40
CA TYR A 365 -12.21 14.99 4.59
C TYR A 365 -11.93 15.25 3.11
N ILE A 366 -11.15 14.37 2.49
CA ILE A 366 -10.77 14.46 1.08
C ILE A 366 -11.47 13.36 0.29
N SER A 367 -12.31 13.82 -0.62
CA SER A 367 -13.07 12.99 -1.52
C SER A 367 -12.37 12.81 -2.87
N LEU A 368 -11.92 11.59 -3.17
CA LEU A 368 -11.27 11.26 -4.44
C LEU A 368 -12.22 10.44 -5.32
N TRP A 369 -12.97 11.15 -6.17
CA TRP A 369 -13.87 10.57 -7.18
C TRP A 369 -13.12 10.13 -8.46
N GLY A 370 -11.83 10.48 -8.55
CA GLY A 370 -10.96 10.17 -9.68
C GLY A 370 -9.52 9.92 -9.22
N GLY A 371 -8.56 10.59 -9.85
CA GLY A 371 -7.14 10.50 -9.46
C GLY A 371 -6.80 11.26 -8.17
N ALA A 372 -5.71 10.87 -7.51
CA ALA A 372 -5.23 11.50 -6.27
C ALA A 372 -4.13 12.56 -6.52
N ASN A 373 -3.87 12.93 -7.78
CA ASN A 373 -2.71 13.72 -8.17
C ASN A 373 -2.64 15.10 -7.49
N THR A 374 -3.79 15.74 -7.29
CA THR A 374 -3.90 17.04 -6.61
C THR A 374 -3.54 16.94 -5.13
N LEU A 375 -4.01 15.88 -4.46
CA LEU A 375 -3.63 15.58 -3.08
C LEU A 375 -2.13 15.24 -2.98
N ALA A 376 -1.60 14.45 -3.93
CA ALA A 376 -0.19 14.10 -3.96
C ALA A 376 0.71 15.33 -4.18
N GLN A 377 0.29 16.30 -5.02
CA GLN A 377 0.97 17.59 -5.17
C GLN A 377 0.95 18.40 -3.87
N ALA A 378 -0.19 18.46 -3.18
CA ALA A 378 -0.31 19.18 -1.91
C ALA A 378 0.60 18.58 -0.83
N LEU A 379 0.61 17.26 -0.68
CA LEU A 379 1.49 16.54 0.25
C LEU A 379 2.97 16.72 -0.10
N GLN A 380 3.32 16.68 -1.40
CA GLN A 380 4.69 16.97 -1.85
C GLN A 380 5.09 18.41 -1.53
N HIS A 381 4.18 19.37 -1.68
CA HIS A 381 4.44 20.77 -1.34
C HIS A 381 4.64 20.96 0.16
N ILE A 382 3.80 20.33 0.99
CA ILE A 382 3.94 20.33 2.46
C ILE A 382 5.32 19.78 2.85
N ASP A 383 5.72 18.62 2.35
CA ASP A 383 7.05 18.05 2.65
C ASP A 383 8.22 18.96 2.24
N LYS A 384 8.07 19.72 1.14
CA LYS A 384 9.11 20.63 0.63
C LYS A 384 9.19 21.94 1.41
N THR A 385 8.08 22.39 1.99
CA THR A 385 7.96 23.75 2.55
C THR A 385 7.86 23.77 4.06
N GLU A 386 7.52 22.64 4.69
CA GLU A 386 7.31 22.54 6.13
C GLU A 386 8.39 21.71 6.84
N THR A 387 8.52 21.93 8.14
CA THR A 387 9.32 21.03 8.99
C THR A 387 8.63 19.66 9.09
N LYS A 388 9.38 18.59 9.34
CA LYS A 388 8.81 17.23 9.51
C LYS A 388 7.67 17.17 10.54
N ARG A 389 7.80 17.93 11.64
CA ARG A 389 6.77 18.02 12.68
C ARG A 389 5.48 18.65 12.16
N VAL A 390 5.58 19.80 11.50
CA VAL A 390 4.42 20.50 10.93
C VAL A 390 3.79 19.70 9.80
N ALA A 391 4.59 19.10 8.93
CA ALA A 391 4.11 18.22 7.87
C ALA A 391 3.31 17.04 8.43
N SER A 392 3.82 16.35 9.46
CA SER A 392 3.10 15.26 10.13
C SER A 392 1.80 15.75 10.79
N GLN A 393 1.81 16.90 11.44
CA GLN A 393 0.59 17.49 12.03
C GLN A 393 -0.47 17.81 10.96
N LEU A 394 -0.09 18.38 9.82
CA LEU A 394 -1.02 18.64 8.72
C LEU A 394 -1.56 17.34 8.12
N ARG A 395 -0.71 16.32 7.91
CA ARG A 395 -1.15 15.01 7.41
C ARG A 395 -2.10 14.29 8.36
N SER A 396 -1.89 14.39 9.67
CA SER A 396 -2.73 13.73 10.68
C SER A 396 -4.21 14.19 10.65
N ARG A 397 -4.48 15.37 10.07
CA ARG A 397 -5.83 15.92 9.89
C ARG A 397 -6.54 15.35 8.67
N LEU A 398 -5.83 14.77 7.71
CA LEU A 398 -6.45 14.26 6.49
C LEU A 398 -7.28 13.02 6.79
N ARG A 399 -8.48 12.94 6.19
CA ARG A 399 -9.31 11.74 6.11
C ARG A 399 -9.63 11.50 4.64
N VAL A 400 -8.84 10.67 3.97
CA VAL A 400 -8.96 10.43 2.53
C VAL A 400 -9.85 9.23 2.27
N TYR A 401 -10.79 9.36 1.33
CA TYR A 401 -11.53 8.23 0.77
C TYR A 401 -11.36 8.27 -0.75
N ALA A 402 -10.85 7.18 -1.34
CA ALA A 402 -10.75 6.99 -2.78
C ALA A 402 -11.75 5.97 -3.33
N ILE A 403 -12.47 6.36 -4.39
CA ILE A 403 -13.30 5.47 -5.21
C ILE A 403 -12.39 4.68 -6.14
N SER A 404 -11.76 3.66 -5.55
CA SER A 404 -10.60 2.97 -6.10
C SER A 404 -9.46 3.95 -6.42
N ASP A 405 -8.25 3.44 -6.68
CA ASP A 405 -7.19 4.30 -7.20
C ASP A 405 -7.28 4.40 -8.71
N GLN A 406 -7.77 5.52 -9.22
CA GLN A 406 -7.95 5.73 -10.65
C GLN A 406 -6.72 6.32 -11.35
N ASP A 407 -5.66 6.63 -10.60
CA ASP A 407 -4.33 6.95 -11.12
C ASP A 407 -3.21 6.31 -10.28
N ASP A 408 -1.95 6.55 -10.65
CA ASP A 408 -0.79 5.98 -9.96
C ASP A 408 -0.32 6.81 -8.75
N THR A 409 -1.08 7.84 -8.35
CA THR A 409 -0.75 8.71 -7.21
C THR A 409 -1.43 8.29 -5.92
N GLY A 410 -2.59 7.63 -5.97
CA GLY A 410 -3.22 7.02 -4.79
C GLY A 410 -2.31 6.01 -4.10
N PRO A 411 -1.80 4.97 -4.80
CA PRO A 411 -0.84 4.02 -4.24
C PRO A 411 0.48 4.69 -3.82
N TYR A 412 0.90 5.74 -4.55
CA TYR A 412 2.09 6.51 -4.20
C TYR A 412 1.92 7.23 -2.85
N ILE A 413 0.74 7.82 -2.60
CA ILE A 413 0.44 8.49 -1.32
C ILE A 413 0.54 7.47 -0.19
N ARG A 414 -0.13 6.32 -0.31
CA ARG A 414 -0.14 5.29 0.75
C ARG A 414 1.23 4.73 1.07
N VAL A 415 2.10 4.58 0.07
CA VAL A 415 3.49 4.13 0.29
C VAL A 415 4.37 5.23 0.89
N LYS A 416 4.20 6.48 0.43
CA LYS A 416 5.10 7.58 0.84
C LYS A 416 4.72 8.21 2.17
N TRP A 417 3.43 8.31 2.45
CA TRP A 417 2.85 8.89 3.66
C TRP A 417 1.87 7.89 4.29
N PRO A 418 2.37 6.76 4.82
CA PRO A 418 1.52 5.71 5.39
C PRO A 418 0.74 6.17 6.62
N ASP A 419 1.14 7.29 7.23
CA ASP A 419 0.47 7.94 8.36
C ASP A 419 -0.85 8.64 7.96
N VAL A 420 -1.09 8.89 6.66
CA VAL A 420 -2.33 9.48 6.16
C VAL A 420 -3.48 8.47 6.27
N PHE A 421 -4.55 8.85 6.96
CA PHE A 421 -5.79 8.07 6.98
C PHE A 421 -6.34 7.94 5.55
N TYR A 422 -6.44 6.72 5.05
CA TYR A 422 -6.79 6.45 3.65
C TYR A 422 -7.73 5.25 3.52
N ILE A 423 -8.97 5.49 3.12
CA ILE A 423 -9.96 4.46 2.75
C ILE A 423 -9.84 4.17 1.25
N VAL A 424 -9.65 2.91 0.88
CA VAL A 424 -9.54 2.48 -0.51
C VAL A 424 -9.98 1.03 -0.71
N ASN A 425 -10.55 0.72 -1.86
CA ASN A 425 -10.75 -0.65 -2.28
C ASN A 425 -9.48 -1.20 -2.93
N VAL A 426 -8.73 -2.05 -2.22
CA VAL A 426 -7.57 -2.77 -2.77
C VAL A 426 -8.06 -4.00 -3.54
N HIS A 427 -8.19 -3.87 -4.85
CA HIS A 427 -8.52 -4.95 -5.77
C HIS A 427 -7.52 -4.96 -6.95
N GLY A 428 -7.61 -5.97 -7.83
CA GLY A 428 -6.83 -5.97 -9.07
C GLY A 428 -7.02 -4.66 -9.85
N TYR A 429 -5.97 -4.13 -10.48
CA TYR A 429 -6.07 -2.85 -11.17
C TYR A 429 -7.18 -2.91 -12.24
N ARG A 430 -8.15 -1.98 -12.15
CA ARG A 430 -9.40 -1.93 -12.96
C ARG A 430 -10.42 -3.05 -12.75
N GLU A 431 -10.25 -3.90 -11.75
CA GLU A 431 -11.31 -4.82 -11.32
C GLU A 431 -12.37 -4.08 -10.47
N TYR A 432 -12.95 -3.02 -11.03
CA TYR A 432 -13.89 -2.15 -10.33
C TYR A 432 -15.15 -2.87 -9.83
N SER A 433 -15.50 -4.01 -10.44
CA SER A 433 -16.57 -4.88 -9.94
C SER A 433 -16.31 -5.46 -8.55
N GLN A 434 -15.07 -5.43 -8.06
CA GLN A 434 -14.70 -5.80 -6.69
C GLN A 434 -14.66 -4.59 -5.73
N GLY A 435 -15.01 -3.40 -6.23
CA GLY A 435 -15.07 -2.19 -5.42
C GLY A 435 -16.32 -2.16 -4.57
N THR A 436 -16.18 -1.99 -3.25
CA THR A 436 -17.29 -1.78 -2.30
C THR A 436 -18.26 -0.72 -2.79
N TRP A 437 -17.73 0.39 -3.33
CA TRP A 437 -18.51 1.53 -3.83
C TRP A 437 -19.56 1.14 -4.87
N THR A 438 -19.35 0.08 -5.66
CA THR A 438 -20.36 -0.39 -6.63
C THR A 438 -21.64 -0.89 -5.94
N GLY A 439 -21.59 -1.14 -4.62
CA GLY A 439 -22.74 -1.37 -3.76
C GLY A 439 -23.83 -0.30 -3.91
N ILE A 440 -23.48 0.93 -4.30
CA ILE A 440 -24.47 1.99 -4.52
C ILE A 440 -25.53 1.62 -5.56
N SER A 441 -25.18 0.83 -6.59
CA SER A 441 -26.02 0.58 -7.78
C SER A 441 -26.12 -0.90 -8.22
N THR A 442 -25.22 -1.76 -7.73
CA THR A 442 -25.13 -3.17 -8.15
C THR A 442 -26.32 -4.00 -7.64
N GLY A 443 -26.62 -5.09 -8.35
CA GLY A 443 -27.55 -6.13 -7.91
C GLY A 443 -26.91 -7.19 -7.03
N ASP A 444 -25.58 -7.19 -6.91
CA ASP A 444 -24.83 -8.17 -6.11
C ASP A 444 -25.29 -9.62 -6.37
N ASN A 445 -25.21 -10.05 -7.63
CA ASN A 445 -25.72 -11.35 -8.10
C ASN A 445 -27.20 -11.62 -7.76
N ASN A 446 -28.05 -10.59 -7.87
CA ASN A 446 -29.48 -10.59 -7.54
C ASN A 446 -29.80 -10.71 -6.03
N ALA A 447 -28.82 -10.53 -5.15
CA ALA A 447 -29.09 -10.39 -3.72
C ALA A 447 -29.71 -9.01 -3.37
N ALA A 448 -29.35 -7.96 -4.12
CA ALA A 448 -29.77 -6.59 -3.87
C ALA A 448 -30.87 -6.11 -4.83
N ASN A 449 -31.96 -5.55 -4.31
CA ASN A 449 -33.03 -4.94 -5.08
C ASN A 449 -32.54 -3.64 -5.75
N ARG A 450 -32.56 -3.61 -7.08
CA ARG A 450 -32.04 -2.48 -7.88
C ARG A 450 -33.08 -1.44 -8.26
N THR A 451 -34.35 -1.63 -7.92
CA THR A 451 -35.44 -0.78 -8.44
C THR A 451 -35.16 0.72 -8.23
N LYS A 452 -34.75 1.13 -7.02
CA LYS A 452 -34.47 2.53 -6.67
C LYS A 452 -33.19 3.13 -7.29
N VAL A 453 -32.44 2.36 -8.06
CA VAL A 453 -31.18 2.81 -8.69
C VAL A 453 -31.22 2.72 -10.21
N LEU A 454 -32.42 2.56 -10.78
CA LEU A 454 -32.69 2.50 -12.21
C LEU A 454 -33.49 3.72 -12.66
N ASP A 455 -33.36 4.08 -13.94
CA ASP A 455 -34.00 5.26 -14.53
C ASP A 455 -35.53 5.29 -14.36
N ASP A 456 -36.18 4.12 -14.32
CA ASP A 456 -37.63 3.99 -14.14
C ASP A 456 -38.09 4.50 -12.77
N TRP A 457 -37.25 4.37 -11.74
CA TRP A 457 -37.51 4.95 -10.42
C TRP A 457 -36.91 6.36 -10.31
N LEU A 458 -35.69 6.58 -10.80
CA LEU A 458 -35.04 7.90 -10.67
C LEU A 458 -35.80 9.00 -11.41
N THR A 459 -36.42 8.71 -12.55
CA THR A 459 -37.13 9.73 -13.34
C THR A 459 -38.31 10.35 -12.58
N PRO A 460 -39.29 9.58 -12.07
CA PRO A 460 -40.41 10.17 -11.33
C PRO A 460 -40.07 10.62 -9.90
N ASN A 461 -38.95 10.19 -9.31
CA ASN A 461 -38.65 10.47 -7.89
C ASN A 461 -37.49 11.45 -7.67
N ILE A 462 -36.52 11.51 -8.57
CA ILE A 462 -35.30 12.34 -8.44
C ILE A 462 -35.25 13.42 -9.51
N ARG A 463 -35.65 13.15 -10.76
CA ARG A 463 -35.57 14.12 -11.88
C ARG A 463 -36.73 15.11 -11.89
N LEU A 464 -36.97 15.74 -10.75
CA LEU A 464 -38.06 16.65 -10.50
C LEU A 464 -37.55 18.10 -10.38
N GLY A 465 -38.36 19.03 -10.90
CA GLY A 465 -38.07 20.45 -10.83
C GLY A 465 -36.77 20.87 -11.57
N PRO A 466 -36.30 22.10 -11.36
CA PRO A 466 -35.11 22.62 -12.03
C PRO A 466 -33.83 21.86 -11.67
N LEU A 467 -33.65 21.46 -10.41
CA LEU A 467 -32.44 20.73 -9.99
C LEU A 467 -32.44 19.29 -10.53
N GLY A 468 -33.58 18.61 -10.47
CA GLY A 468 -33.69 17.24 -11.01
C GLY A 468 -33.58 17.18 -12.53
N ALA A 469 -33.89 18.26 -13.25
CA ALA A 469 -33.67 18.35 -14.70
C ALA A 469 -32.17 18.24 -15.09
N GLU A 470 -31.28 18.64 -14.19
CA GLU A 470 -29.82 18.51 -14.37
C GLU A 470 -29.29 17.14 -13.94
N TYR A 471 -30.11 16.27 -13.34
CA TYR A 471 -29.70 14.91 -12.96
C TYR A 471 -29.80 13.95 -14.16
N PRO A 472 -28.66 13.53 -14.76
CA PRO A 472 -28.65 12.89 -16.07
C PRO A 472 -29.15 11.44 -16.03
N LYS A 473 -29.45 10.88 -17.21
CA LYS A 473 -29.70 9.44 -17.39
C LYS A 473 -28.46 8.61 -17.16
N ILE A 474 -28.64 7.37 -16.71
CA ILE A 474 -27.54 6.44 -16.43
C ILE A 474 -26.88 6.05 -17.76
N ILE A 475 -25.55 6.24 -17.86
CA ILE A 475 -24.74 5.80 -19.01
C ILE A 475 -23.97 4.51 -18.69
N TYR A 476 -23.45 4.37 -17.46
CA TYR A 476 -22.68 3.19 -17.01
C TYR A 476 -23.17 2.66 -15.66
N THR A 477 -23.04 3.47 -14.61
CA THR A 477 -23.52 3.18 -13.26
C THR A 477 -24.15 4.44 -12.69
N MET A 478 -25.17 4.25 -11.84
CA MET A 478 -25.70 5.34 -11.01
C MET A 478 -24.66 5.66 -9.93
N GLU A 479 -24.25 6.94 -9.89
CA GLU A 479 -23.48 7.58 -8.81
C GLU A 479 -22.37 6.74 -8.16
N GLY A 480 -21.45 6.21 -8.98
CA GLY A 480 -20.34 5.38 -8.47
C GLY A 480 -19.51 6.04 -7.37
N ASP A 481 -19.48 7.38 -7.35
CA ASP A 481 -18.68 8.15 -6.41
C ASP A 481 -19.44 8.60 -5.15
N SER A 482 -20.77 8.52 -5.12
CA SER A 482 -21.58 8.99 -3.97
C SER A 482 -21.23 8.34 -2.62
N PRO A 483 -20.86 7.03 -2.53
CA PRO A 483 -20.36 6.43 -1.29
C PRO A 483 -19.31 7.27 -0.56
N ASN A 484 -18.51 8.00 -1.34
CA ASN A 484 -17.40 8.82 -0.88
C ASN A 484 -17.79 10.05 -0.05
N PHE A 485 -19.03 10.56 -0.17
CA PHE A 485 -19.49 11.67 0.67
C PHE A 485 -20.70 11.29 1.52
N ILE A 486 -21.52 10.31 1.12
CA ILE A 486 -22.67 9.90 1.94
C ILE A 486 -22.28 9.29 3.29
N TRP A 487 -21.02 8.85 3.45
CA TRP A 487 -20.46 8.46 4.76
C TRP A 487 -20.17 9.63 5.71
N THR A 488 -20.10 10.88 5.21
CA THR A 488 -19.91 12.06 6.07
C THR A 488 -21.23 12.69 6.48
N ILE A 489 -22.36 12.25 5.91
CA ILE A 489 -23.70 12.69 6.30
C ILE A 489 -23.94 12.28 7.76
N GLN A 490 -24.20 13.28 8.61
CA GLN A 490 -24.47 13.09 10.04
C GLN A 490 -25.91 12.60 10.25
N ASN A 491 -26.14 11.31 9.97
CA ASN A 491 -27.44 10.66 10.17
C ASN A 491 -27.53 9.87 11.48
N GLY A 492 -26.46 9.84 12.28
CA GLY A 492 -26.33 9.09 13.53
C GLY A 492 -25.92 7.63 13.38
N LEU A 493 -25.85 7.11 12.15
CA LEU A 493 -25.29 5.80 11.83
C LEU A 493 -23.82 5.93 11.44
N ASN A 494 -23.56 6.87 10.53
CA ASN A 494 -22.22 7.22 10.05
C ASN A 494 -21.42 7.89 11.17
N VAL A 495 -20.18 7.45 11.36
CA VAL A 495 -19.24 8.09 12.28
C VAL A 495 -17.97 8.43 11.48
N PRO A 496 -17.82 9.69 11.05
CA PRO A 496 -16.63 10.12 10.30
C PRO A 496 -15.34 9.79 11.07
N GLY A 497 -14.36 9.25 10.35
CA GLY A 497 -13.10 8.77 10.93
C GLY A 497 -13.14 7.37 11.56
N ARG A 498 -14.31 6.70 11.63
CA ARG A 498 -14.46 5.29 12.09
C ARG A 498 -15.08 4.41 10.99
N PRO A 499 -14.36 4.19 9.88
CA PRO A 499 -14.90 3.48 8.72
C PRO A 499 -15.20 2.00 9.01
N GLU A 500 -14.65 1.45 10.09
CA GLU A 500 -14.94 0.12 10.60
C GLU A 500 -16.34 0.00 11.22
N TYR A 501 -17.00 1.11 11.55
CA TYR A 501 -18.36 1.11 12.11
C TYR A 501 -19.45 0.91 11.06
N GLY A 502 -19.12 1.08 9.78
CA GLY A 502 -20.08 0.96 8.69
C GLY A 502 -21.13 2.07 8.67
N GLY A 503 -21.75 2.24 7.52
CA GLY A 503 -22.75 3.26 7.28
C GLY A 503 -23.08 3.36 5.79
N TRP A 504 -23.68 4.47 5.38
CA TRP A 504 -24.20 4.63 4.02
C TRP A 504 -23.11 4.57 2.94
N GLY A 505 -21.87 4.96 3.25
CA GLY A 505 -20.74 4.83 2.33
C GLY A 505 -19.97 3.51 2.44
N GLY A 506 -20.45 2.55 3.22
CA GLY A 506 -19.84 1.24 3.36
C GLY A 506 -19.05 1.06 4.65
N ARG A 507 -18.43 -0.12 4.78
CA ARG A 507 -17.60 -0.49 5.94
C ARG A 507 -16.23 -0.97 5.49
N TYR A 508 -15.20 -0.46 6.15
CA TYR A 508 -13.80 -0.72 5.81
C TYR A 508 -12.99 -1.03 7.06
N THR A 509 -12.05 -1.97 6.96
CA THR A 509 -11.22 -2.41 8.10
C THR A 509 -9.76 -2.11 7.80
N ARG A 510 -8.96 -1.83 8.84
CA ARG A 510 -7.52 -1.62 8.68
C ARG A 510 -6.87 -2.80 7.94
N VAL A 511 -5.94 -2.48 7.05
CA VAL A 511 -5.21 -3.51 6.27
C VAL A 511 -4.15 -4.26 7.08
N THR A 512 -3.79 -3.73 8.24
CA THR A 512 -2.73 -4.26 9.11
C THR A 512 -2.95 -3.83 10.57
N GLU A 513 -2.39 -4.58 11.50
CA GLU A 513 -2.31 -4.23 12.93
C GLU A 513 -1.22 -3.18 13.21
N ASP A 514 -0.32 -2.95 12.25
CA ASP A 514 0.71 -1.93 12.36
C ASP A 514 0.09 -0.52 12.45
N SER A 515 0.28 0.13 13.59
CA SER A 515 -0.24 1.46 13.87
C SER A 515 0.35 2.55 12.96
N GLU A 516 1.52 2.33 12.35
CA GLU A 516 2.18 3.27 11.44
C GLU A 516 1.51 3.34 10.05
N ILE A 517 0.70 2.34 9.71
CA ILE A 517 -0.05 2.28 8.45
C ILE A 517 -1.53 2.58 8.73
N ASN A 518 -2.01 3.70 8.19
CA ASN A 518 -3.37 4.19 8.40
C ASN A 518 -4.28 3.97 7.17
N GLU A 519 -4.16 2.78 6.58
CA GLU A 519 -4.89 2.36 5.39
C GLU A 519 -6.05 1.41 5.76
N TYR A 520 -7.21 1.65 5.15
CA TYR A 520 -8.44 0.89 5.35
C TYR A 520 -8.90 0.30 4.01
N ALA A 521 -9.16 -1.01 4.00
CA ALA A 521 -9.62 -1.74 2.84
C ALA A 521 -11.02 -2.33 3.01
N THR A 522 -11.53 -2.85 1.90
CA THR A 522 -12.82 -3.53 1.78
C THR A 522 -13.11 -4.46 2.96
N SER A 523 -14.25 -4.27 3.61
CA SER A 523 -14.83 -5.26 4.53
C SER A 523 -16.10 -5.88 3.93
N ALA A 524 -16.74 -6.81 4.63
CA ALA A 524 -17.95 -7.48 4.16
C ALA A 524 -18.97 -7.69 5.28
N ASP A 525 -20.23 -7.37 4.99
CA ASP A 525 -21.37 -7.55 5.89
C ASP A 525 -22.17 -8.79 5.53
N THR A 526 -22.81 -9.38 6.54
CA THR A 526 -23.74 -10.49 6.38
C THR A 526 -25.15 -10.00 6.69
N LEU A 527 -26.09 -10.26 5.81
CA LEU A 527 -27.49 -9.92 6.03
C LEU A 527 -28.42 -10.94 5.38
N VAL A 528 -29.72 -10.86 5.69
CA VAL A 528 -30.74 -11.58 4.94
C VAL A 528 -31.11 -10.75 3.71
N ASN A 529 -30.83 -11.28 2.52
CA ASN A 529 -31.06 -10.60 1.26
C ASN A 529 -32.54 -10.58 0.85
N ASN A 530 -32.85 -9.96 -0.29
CA ASN A 530 -34.23 -9.84 -0.80
C ASN A 530 -34.88 -11.19 -1.17
N ASN A 531 -34.10 -12.27 -1.28
CA ASN A 531 -34.59 -13.62 -1.54
C ASN A 531 -34.79 -14.42 -0.24
N GLY A 532 -34.56 -13.81 0.94
CA GLY A 532 -34.62 -14.48 2.23
C GLY A 532 -33.39 -15.32 2.58
N GLU A 533 -32.28 -15.15 1.85
CA GLU A 533 -31.06 -15.93 2.03
C GLU A 533 -30.00 -15.14 2.81
N ASN A 534 -29.22 -15.84 3.65
CA ASN A 534 -28.03 -15.25 4.25
C ASN A 534 -27.00 -14.94 3.16
N TRP A 535 -26.67 -13.67 3.00
CA TRP A 535 -25.77 -13.18 1.98
C TRP A 535 -24.64 -12.37 2.59
N ARG A 536 -23.40 -12.69 2.24
CA ARG A 536 -22.22 -11.96 2.69
C ARG A 536 -21.48 -11.37 1.52
N SER A 537 -21.31 -10.05 1.52
CA SER A 537 -20.66 -9.35 0.43
C SER A 537 -20.05 -8.04 0.89
N HIS A 538 -19.05 -7.56 0.15
CA HIS A 538 -18.50 -6.23 0.35
C HIS A 538 -19.42 -5.14 -0.19
N HIS A 539 -20.20 -5.44 -1.22
CA HIS A 539 -21.24 -4.53 -1.72
C HIS A 539 -22.35 -4.32 -0.69
N ALA A 540 -22.66 -5.36 0.08
CA ALA A 540 -23.70 -5.36 1.11
C ALA A 540 -23.48 -4.31 2.20
N THR A 541 -22.22 -3.94 2.45
CA THR A 541 -21.89 -2.87 3.39
C THR A 541 -22.51 -1.52 3.00
N ILE A 542 -22.85 -1.33 1.71
CA ILE A 542 -23.54 -0.14 1.18
C ILE A 542 -25.01 -0.45 0.90
N TRP A 543 -25.30 -1.46 0.07
CA TRP A 543 -26.65 -1.62 -0.48
C TRP A 543 -27.70 -2.01 0.56
N ARG A 544 -27.29 -2.53 1.72
CA ARG A 544 -28.22 -2.74 2.84
C ARG A 544 -28.90 -1.45 3.32
N TRP A 545 -28.30 -0.30 3.03
CA TRP A 545 -28.83 1.02 3.38
C TRP A 545 -29.53 1.72 2.21
N ARG A 546 -29.74 1.01 1.08
CA ARG A 546 -30.19 1.62 -0.18
C ARG A 546 -31.53 2.30 -0.11
N ASP A 547 -32.49 1.64 0.52
CA ASP A 547 -33.80 2.24 0.70
C ASP A 547 -33.71 3.50 1.56
N ALA A 548 -32.92 3.47 2.63
CA ALA A 548 -32.70 4.64 3.49
C ALA A 548 -32.11 5.85 2.73
N TYR A 549 -31.00 5.68 2.01
CA TYR A 549 -30.36 6.81 1.33
C TYR A 549 -31.09 7.25 0.07
N GLN A 550 -31.83 6.36 -0.61
CA GLN A 550 -32.65 6.74 -1.78
C GLN A 550 -33.94 7.47 -1.36
N ASP A 551 -34.59 7.03 -0.28
CA ASP A 551 -35.76 7.73 0.26
C ASP A 551 -35.35 9.11 0.79
N ASP A 552 -34.21 9.20 1.50
CA ASP A 552 -33.66 10.48 1.95
C ASP A 552 -33.37 11.41 0.75
N PHE A 553 -32.75 10.90 -0.33
CA PHE A 553 -32.51 11.70 -1.54
C PHE A 553 -33.82 12.16 -2.21
N ALA A 554 -34.80 11.27 -2.36
CA ALA A 554 -36.10 11.62 -2.93
C ALA A 554 -36.86 12.66 -2.09
N ALA A 555 -36.84 12.53 -0.76
CA ALA A 555 -37.42 13.51 0.14
C ALA A 555 -36.76 14.90 -0.02
N HIS A 556 -35.41 14.96 -0.08
CA HIS A 556 -34.70 16.20 -0.33
C HIS A 556 -35.00 16.78 -1.72
N MET A 557 -35.21 15.96 -2.74
CA MET A 557 -35.66 16.44 -4.06
C MET A 557 -37.07 17.04 -3.99
N GLN A 558 -37.98 16.50 -3.18
CA GLN A 558 -39.29 17.12 -2.94
C GLN A 558 -39.14 18.53 -2.35
N TRP A 559 -38.21 18.75 -1.41
CA TRP A 559 -37.99 20.07 -0.80
C TRP A 559 -37.65 21.15 -1.83
N THR A 560 -37.14 20.76 -3.01
CA THR A 560 -36.81 21.71 -4.09
C THR A 560 -38.02 22.14 -4.91
N ILE A 561 -39.18 21.51 -4.74
CA ILE A 561 -40.39 21.75 -5.55
C ILE A 561 -41.64 22.05 -4.72
N VAL A 562 -41.60 21.88 -3.40
CA VAL A 562 -42.69 22.28 -2.50
C VAL A 562 -42.44 23.68 -1.93
N ASP A 563 -43.52 24.46 -1.78
CA ASP A 563 -43.42 25.85 -1.32
C ASP A 563 -43.39 25.97 0.21
N ARG A 564 -43.85 24.95 0.94
CA ARG A 564 -44.01 24.97 2.40
C ARG A 564 -43.27 23.81 3.05
N PHE A 565 -42.73 24.07 4.23
CA PHE A 565 -42.00 23.09 5.03
C PHE A 565 -42.89 21.89 5.36
N GLU A 566 -44.14 22.12 5.77
CA GLU A 566 -45.05 21.03 6.15
C GLU A 566 -45.47 20.10 4.99
N ASP A 567 -45.20 20.46 3.73
CA ASP A 567 -45.53 19.63 2.56
C ASP A 567 -44.42 18.60 2.24
N GLY A 568 -43.23 18.76 2.82
CA GLY A 568 -42.13 17.80 2.73
C GLY A 568 -42.07 16.83 3.91
N ALA A 569 -41.37 15.71 3.74
CA ALA A 569 -41.00 14.82 4.84
C ALA A 569 -39.60 15.20 5.36
N HIS A 570 -39.44 15.32 6.67
CA HIS A 570 -38.21 15.77 7.31
C HIS A 570 -37.63 14.70 8.26
N PRO A 571 -36.31 14.70 8.48
CA PRO A 571 -35.71 13.73 9.38
C PRO A 571 -36.17 13.92 10.83
N PRO A 572 -36.47 12.83 11.57
CA PRO A 572 -36.78 12.93 12.99
C PRO A 572 -35.53 13.31 13.80
N LYS A 573 -35.74 13.82 15.01
CA LYS A 573 -34.66 14.13 15.96
C LYS A 573 -34.56 13.04 17.01
N VAL A 574 -33.51 12.22 16.90
CA VAL A 574 -33.30 11.05 17.75
C VAL A 574 -32.83 11.47 19.13
N TYR A 575 -33.53 10.97 20.15
CA TYR A 575 -33.16 11.10 21.56
C TYR A 575 -32.99 9.71 22.15
N ILE A 576 -31.93 9.49 22.93
CA ILE A 576 -31.74 8.25 23.71
C ILE A 576 -31.24 8.63 25.11
N ASN A 577 -31.98 8.23 26.15
CA ASN A 577 -31.64 8.47 27.55
C ASN A 577 -31.28 9.95 27.85
N GLY A 578 -32.02 10.90 27.27
CA GLY A 578 -31.82 12.34 27.45
C GLY A 578 -30.72 12.98 26.59
N TYR A 579 -30.09 12.22 25.68
CA TYR A 579 -29.12 12.74 24.73
C TYR A 579 -29.74 12.94 23.34
N GLU A 580 -29.67 14.16 22.82
CA GLU A 580 -29.92 14.50 21.41
C GLU A 580 -28.59 14.63 20.68
N GLY A 581 -28.43 13.90 19.57
CA GLY A 581 -27.28 14.07 18.70
C GLY A 581 -27.00 12.88 17.80
N THR A 582 -25.97 13.02 16.98
CA THR A 582 -25.53 11.98 16.03
C THR A 582 -24.29 11.22 16.49
N GLU A 583 -23.66 11.67 17.57
CA GLU A 583 -22.49 10.97 18.12
C GLU A 583 -22.88 9.65 18.79
N PRO A 584 -22.00 8.63 18.75
CA PRO A 584 -22.24 7.37 19.45
C PRO A 584 -22.32 7.54 20.96
N LEU A 585 -23.36 6.97 21.57
CA LEU A 585 -23.47 6.84 23.02
C LEU A 585 -22.68 5.65 23.51
N ARG A 586 -21.88 5.82 24.56
CA ARG A 586 -21.02 4.76 25.12
C ARG A 586 -21.49 4.37 26.51
N PHE A 587 -21.65 3.07 26.74
CA PHE A 587 -21.99 2.51 28.04
C PHE A 587 -21.05 1.36 28.38
N GLN A 588 -20.62 1.32 29.64
CA GLN A 588 -19.95 0.17 30.21
C GLN A 588 -21.00 -0.80 30.72
N ILE A 589 -20.93 -2.08 30.34
CA ILE A 589 -21.88 -3.11 30.77
C ILE A 589 -21.14 -4.36 31.23
N SER A 590 -21.56 -4.90 32.36
CA SER A 590 -20.98 -6.13 32.92
C SER A 590 -21.66 -7.38 32.37
N LEU A 591 -21.02 -8.54 32.55
CA LEU A 591 -21.61 -9.85 32.27
C LEU A 591 -22.90 -10.06 33.08
N ASN A 592 -23.94 -10.55 32.40
CA ASN A 592 -25.29 -10.77 32.91
C ASN A 592 -26.00 -9.49 33.42
N ASP A 593 -25.50 -8.32 33.04
CA ASP A 593 -26.12 -7.05 33.37
C ASP A 593 -27.20 -6.67 32.34
N THR A 594 -28.02 -5.69 32.70
CA THR A 594 -29.08 -5.16 31.85
C THR A 594 -28.99 -3.65 31.73
N LEU A 595 -29.17 -3.14 30.52
CA LEU A 595 -29.22 -1.71 30.22
C LEU A 595 -30.57 -1.38 29.60
N VAL A 596 -31.24 -0.34 30.10
CA VAL A 596 -32.46 0.20 29.47
C VAL A 596 -32.08 1.38 28.58
N LEU A 597 -32.50 1.31 27.32
CA LEU A 597 -32.37 2.39 26.35
C LEU A 597 -33.77 2.93 26.04
N ASN A 598 -33.98 4.22 26.30
CA ASN A 598 -35.26 4.90 26.16
C ASN A 598 -35.13 6.01 25.11
N ALA A 599 -35.84 5.85 24.00
CA ALA A 599 -35.94 6.80 22.91
C ALA A 599 -37.32 7.49 22.79
N SER A 600 -38.16 7.40 23.83
CA SER A 600 -39.52 7.97 23.83
C SER A 600 -39.58 9.49 23.69
N GLU A 601 -38.48 10.20 23.94
CA GLU A 601 -38.38 11.66 23.74
C GLU A 601 -38.00 12.05 22.30
N THR A 602 -37.80 11.07 21.42
CA THR A 602 -37.59 11.32 19.99
C THR A 602 -38.85 11.95 19.40
N TYR A 603 -38.69 13.04 18.65
CA TYR A 603 -39.80 13.79 18.08
C TYR A 603 -39.71 13.93 16.56
N ASP A 604 -40.88 14.08 15.94
CA ASP A 604 -41.03 14.35 14.51
C ASP A 604 -40.84 15.85 14.28
N THR A 605 -39.92 16.21 13.37
CA THR A 605 -39.70 17.62 13.01
C THR A 605 -40.82 18.19 12.16
N ASP A 606 -41.63 17.34 11.53
CA ASP A 606 -42.82 17.73 10.79
C ASP A 606 -44.03 18.01 11.71
N ASN A 607 -44.06 17.41 12.90
CA ASN A 607 -45.12 17.61 13.88
C ASN A 607 -44.60 17.40 15.32
N LEU A 608 -44.20 18.50 15.97
CA LEU A 608 -43.59 18.46 17.31
C LEU A 608 -44.51 17.91 18.40
N ASP A 609 -45.83 17.97 18.19
CA ASP A 609 -46.84 17.55 19.17
C ASP A 609 -47.31 16.09 18.96
N ASP A 610 -46.90 15.43 17.87
CA ASP A 610 -47.36 14.09 17.50
C ASP A 610 -46.24 13.23 16.90
N ALA A 611 -45.76 12.28 17.69
CA ALA A 611 -44.76 11.31 17.28
C ALA A 611 -45.37 10.00 16.69
N SER A 612 -46.69 9.93 16.48
CA SER A 612 -47.35 8.70 16.01
C SER A 612 -46.92 8.26 14.60
N GLY A 613 -46.37 9.17 13.80
CA GLY A 613 -45.76 8.86 12.49
C GLY A 613 -44.39 8.20 12.56
N LEU A 614 -43.78 8.11 13.76
CA LEU A 614 -42.45 7.55 13.95
C LEU A 614 -42.49 6.05 14.27
N THR A 615 -41.61 5.29 13.63
CA THR A 615 -41.33 3.90 13.97
C THR A 615 -39.92 3.73 14.50
N PHE A 616 -39.74 2.79 15.44
CA PHE A 616 -38.50 2.56 16.17
C PHE A 616 -38.08 1.11 16.00
N GLU A 617 -36.87 0.90 15.50
CA GLU A 617 -36.25 -0.42 15.32
C GLU A 617 -34.89 -0.46 16.02
N TRP A 618 -34.66 -1.48 16.84
CA TRP A 618 -33.39 -1.72 17.51
C TRP A 618 -32.77 -3.03 17.03
N TYR A 619 -31.50 -3.00 16.63
CA TYR A 619 -30.79 -4.19 16.16
C TYR A 619 -29.30 -4.14 16.45
N SER A 620 -28.67 -5.32 16.53
CA SER A 620 -27.23 -5.46 16.75
C SER A 620 -26.47 -5.43 15.43
N TYR A 621 -25.44 -4.58 15.34
CA TYR A 621 -24.55 -4.50 14.19
C TYR A 621 -23.21 -5.16 14.51
N ALA A 622 -23.21 -6.50 14.50
CA ALA A 622 -22.14 -7.32 15.03
C ALA A 622 -20.82 -7.24 14.22
N GLU A 623 -20.89 -7.00 12.90
CA GLU A 623 -19.71 -6.97 12.03
C GLU A 623 -18.76 -5.80 12.33
N CYS A 624 -19.25 -4.75 13.02
CA CYS A 624 -18.41 -3.67 13.56
C CYS A 624 -17.43 -4.20 14.61
N ALA A 625 -17.90 -5.10 15.49
CA ALA A 625 -17.10 -5.69 16.55
C ALA A 625 -16.26 -6.86 16.03
N LEU A 626 -16.89 -7.78 15.26
CA LEU A 626 -16.31 -9.06 14.88
C LEU A 626 -16.43 -9.30 13.36
N PRO A 627 -15.52 -8.75 12.54
CA PRO A 627 -15.60 -8.81 11.07
C PRO A 627 -15.52 -10.23 10.47
N PHE A 628 -14.97 -11.20 11.22
CA PHE A 628 -14.78 -12.59 10.79
C PHE A 628 -15.93 -13.52 11.18
N LEU A 629 -16.87 -13.07 12.03
CA LEU A 629 -18.03 -13.88 12.40
C LEU A 629 -19.03 -13.87 11.25
N THR A 630 -18.92 -14.91 10.42
CA THR A 630 -19.83 -15.21 9.32
C THR A 630 -21.03 -15.96 9.87
N SER A 631 -22.25 -15.45 9.68
CA SER A 631 -23.53 -16.15 9.87
C SER A 631 -24.02 -16.48 11.29
N LEU A 632 -23.31 -16.09 12.34
CA LEU A 632 -23.89 -16.01 13.68
C LEU A 632 -24.31 -14.56 13.89
N THR A 633 -25.60 -14.25 13.74
CA THR A 633 -26.25 -13.28 14.64
C THR A 633 -26.11 -13.89 16.03
N ALA A 634 -24.90 -13.80 16.58
CA ALA A 634 -24.67 -14.28 17.90
C ALA A 634 -25.52 -13.40 18.79
N GLU A 635 -26.47 -14.05 19.45
CA GLU A 635 -27.35 -13.47 20.45
C GLU A 635 -26.55 -13.07 21.69
N PHE A 636 -25.38 -12.44 21.51
CA PHE A 636 -24.53 -11.89 22.55
C PHE A 636 -25.32 -10.91 23.42
N PHE A 637 -26.26 -10.22 22.79
CA PHE A 637 -27.22 -9.36 23.46
C PHE A 637 -28.63 -9.78 23.07
N LYS A 638 -29.47 -9.92 24.09
CA LYS A 638 -30.91 -9.96 23.93
C LYS A 638 -31.42 -8.53 23.96
N ILE A 639 -32.12 -8.11 22.92
CA ILE A 639 -32.84 -6.84 22.86
C ILE A 639 -34.32 -7.17 23.08
N GLU A 640 -34.93 -6.59 24.10
CA GLU A 640 -36.33 -6.84 24.47
C GLU A 640 -37.12 -5.54 24.47
N ALA A 641 -38.27 -5.51 23.80
CA ALA A 641 -39.17 -4.37 23.86
C ALA A 641 -39.79 -4.25 25.25
N LEU A 642 -39.66 -3.07 25.87
CA LEU A 642 -40.41 -2.71 27.08
C LEU A 642 -41.67 -1.93 26.76
N SER A 643 -41.77 -1.41 25.54
CA SER A 643 -42.90 -0.63 25.03
C SER A 643 -43.18 -1.00 23.57
N ALA A 644 -43.57 -2.25 23.32
CA ALA A 644 -43.88 -2.70 21.96
C ALA A 644 -45.08 -1.91 21.37
N PRO A 645 -45.07 -1.60 20.06
CA PRO A 645 -46.24 -1.04 19.38
C PRO A 645 -47.46 -1.97 19.53
N SER A 646 -48.64 -1.36 19.72
CA SER A 646 -49.92 -2.06 19.77
C SER A 646 -50.04 -3.03 18.58
N GLU A 647 -50.56 -4.24 18.83
CA GLU A 647 -50.77 -5.29 17.81
C GLU A 647 -49.51 -5.96 17.23
N THR A 648 -48.32 -5.65 17.74
CA THR A 648 -47.09 -6.37 17.40
C THR A 648 -46.62 -7.25 18.57
N ASN A 649 -45.79 -8.26 18.29
CA ASN A 649 -45.08 -9.01 19.34
C ASN A 649 -43.78 -8.30 19.80
N GLY A 650 -43.56 -7.04 19.37
CA GLY A 650 -42.36 -6.27 19.68
C GLY A 650 -41.11 -6.68 18.89
N THR A 651 -41.21 -7.56 17.88
CA THR A 651 -40.06 -8.04 17.10
C THR A 651 -40.37 -8.14 15.62
N LEU A 652 -39.36 -7.92 14.79
CA LEU A 652 -39.38 -8.09 13.34
C LEU A 652 -38.32 -9.14 12.98
N SER A 653 -38.74 -10.17 12.22
CA SER A 653 -37.86 -11.30 11.89
C SER A 653 -36.65 -10.85 11.07
N VAL A 654 -36.85 -9.97 10.08
CA VAL A 654 -35.83 -9.34 9.26
C VAL A 654 -36.28 -7.92 8.93
N ASN A 655 -35.44 -6.92 9.18
CA ASN A 655 -35.74 -5.54 8.79
C ASN A 655 -35.27 -5.18 7.37
N GLU A 656 -35.59 -3.97 6.91
CA GLU A 656 -35.28 -3.50 5.56
C GLU A 656 -33.77 -3.55 5.24
N ALA A 657 -32.92 -3.29 6.24
CA ALA A 657 -31.46 -3.39 6.11
C ALA A 657 -30.90 -4.82 6.29
N GLY A 658 -31.79 -5.82 6.32
CA GLY A 658 -31.50 -7.25 6.37
C GLY A 658 -30.97 -7.76 7.71
N PHE A 659 -31.14 -7.00 8.80
CA PHE A 659 -30.85 -7.47 10.15
C PHE A 659 -31.97 -8.36 10.66
N SER A 660 -31.60 -9.53 11.19
CA SER A 660 -32.54 -10.43 11.82
C SER A 660 -32.88 -9.99 13.25
N ASN A 661 -34.07 -10.35 13.74
CA ASN A 661 -34.52 -10.15 15.12
C ASN A 661 -34.47 -8.69 15.59
N ALA A 662 -34.85 -7.74 14.72
CA ALA A 662 -34.96 -6.34 15.11
C ALA A 662 -36.11 -6.18 16.12
N THR A 663 -35.89 -5.36 17.16
CA THR A 663 -36.88 -5.13 18.23
C THR A 663 -37.61 -3.81 17.99
N LEU A 664 -38.94 -3.83 18.13
CA LEU A 664 -39.81 -2.70 17.85
C LEU A 664 -40.19 -1.95 19.13
N GLY A 665 -40.16 -0.62 19.05
CA GLY A 665 -40.66 0.26 20.10
C GLY A 665 -39.59 1.23 20.64
N PRO A 666 -40.03 2.33 21.27
CA PRO A 666 -39.12 3.39 21.71
C PRO A 666 -38.27 3.00 22.93
N VAL A 667 -38.68 2.02 23.73
CA VAL A 667 -37.94 1.59 24.93
C VAL A 667 -37.57 0.12 24.85
N VAL A 668 -36.28 -0.19 24.99
CA VAL A 668 -35.76 -1.55 24.98
C VAL A 668 -34.88 -1.84 26.21
N ARG A 669 -34.87 -3.11 26.63
CA ARG A 669 -33.88 -3.66 27.55
C ARG A 669 -32.85 -4.45 26.75
N ILE A 670 -31.60 -4.12 26.94
CA ILE A 670 -30.45 -4.91 26.48
C ILE A 670 -30.02 -5.80 27.65
N SER A 671 -29.90 -7.11 27.42
CA SER A 671 -29.33 -8.05 28.39
C SER A 671 -28.16 -8.77 27.75
N THR A 672 -27.02 -8.83 28.43
CA THR A 672 -25.85 -9.56 27.92
C THR A 672 -26.01 -11.05 28.19
N ASN A 673 -25.83 -11.91 27.19
CA ASN A 673 -25.72 -13.36 27.33
C ASN A 673 -24.45 -13.82 26.62
N LEU A 674 -23.31 -13.62 27.28
CA LEU A 674 -22.02 -13.97 26.70
C LEU A 674 -21.66 -15.43 27.03
N ASP A 675 -21.59 -16.26 25.99
CA ASP A 675 -21.04 -17.61 26.08
C ASP A 675 -19.56 -17.57 26.52
N SER A 676 -19.14 -18.58 27.29
CA SER A 676 -17.75 -18.71 27.79
C SER A 676 -16.71 -18.70 26.65
N TRP A 677 -17.09 -19.18 25.47
CA TRP A 677 -16.24 -19.16 24.27
C TRP A 677 -15.81 -17.75 23.85
N VAL A 678 -16.68 -16.73 24.02
CA VAL A 678 -16.37 -15.34 23.67
C VAL A 678 -15.34 -14.76 24.62
N GLN A 679 -15.40 -15.13 25.89
CA GLN A 679 -14.44 -14.69 26.92
C GLN A 679 -13.05 -15.27 26.67
N GLU A 680 -12.96 -16.46 26.08
CA GLU A 680 -11.70 -17.15 25.79
C GLU A 680 -11.01 -16.67 24.50
N GLN A 681 -11.64 -15.81 23.70
CA GLN A 681 -11.00 -15.27 22.49
C GLN A 681 -10.05 -14.11 22.85
N PRO A 682 -8.73 -14.23 22.59
CA PRO A 682 -7.75 -13.18 22.90
C PRO A 682 -8.03 -11.84 22.22
N SER A 683 -8.87 -11.84 21.18
CA SER A 683 -9.30 -10.65 20.45
C SER A 683 -10.62 -10.05 20.94
N ALA A 684 -11.40 -10.73 21.79
CA ALA A 684 -12.74 -10.31 22.20
C ALA A 684 -12.77 -9.40 23.45
N VAL A 685 -11.63 -9.25 24.13
CA VAL A 685 -11.54 -8.66 25.48
C VAL A 685 -11.51 -7.10 25.45
N ASP A 686 -11.36 -6.48 24.27
CA ASP A 686 -11.35 -5.01 24.07
C ASP A 686 -12.44 -4.48 23.11
N LYS A 687 -13.56 -5.19 22.93
CA LYS A 687 -14.49 -4.90 21.82
C LYS A 687 -15.67 -4.00 22.17
N GLU A 688 -15.84 -2.95 21.35
CA GLU A 688 -17.02 -2.11 21.23
C GLU A 688 -18.16 -2.88 20.52
N TRP A 689 -19.27 -3.14 21.21
CA TRP A 689 -20.46 -3.76 20.62
C TRP A 689 -21.48 -2.72 20.21
N HIS A 690 -21.99 -2.80 18.98
CA HIS A 690 -22.84 -1.76 18.42
C HIS A 690 -24.31 -2.19 18.39
N ILE A 691 -25.14 -1.46 19.12
CA ILE A 691 -26.60 -1.51 19.00
C ILE A 691 -27.05 -0.26 18.25
N ILE A 692 -27.87 -0.45 17.22
CA ILE A 692 -28.38 0.63 16.37
C ILE A 692 -29.87 0.80 16.66
N LEU A 693 -30.25 2.02 17.01
CA LEU A 693 -31.61 2.51 16.87
C LEU A 693 -31.77 3.08 15.46
N GLN A 694 -32.81 2.67 14.75
CA GLN A 694 -33.32 3.37 13.58
C GLN A 694 -34.68 3.97 13.93
N VAL A 695 -34.84 5.26 13.67
CA VAL A 695 -36.11 5.97 13.75
C VAL A 695 -36.51 6.40 12.35
N THR A 696 -37.69 5.98 11.92
CA THR A 696 -38.21 6.30 10.59
C THR A 696 -39.40 7.24 10.75
N ASN A 697 -39.34 8.40 10.10
CA ASN A 697 -40.50 9.24 9.85
C ASN A 697 -41.22 8.71 8.59
N ASN A 698 -42.46 8.25 8.76
CA ASN A 698 -43.26 7.64 7.69
C ASN A 698 -44.15 8.64 6.95
N LYS A 699 -43.95 9.94 7.14
CA LYS A 699 -44.69 10.98 6.43
C LYS A 699 -44.44 10.90 4.91
N GLY A 700 -45.51 10.93 4.14
CA GLY A 700 -45.45 10.98 2.67
C GLY A 700 -44.99 9.68 2.02
N SER A 701 -44.49 9.78 0.79
CA SER A 701 -44.10 8.62 -0.03
C SER A 701 -42.64 8.18 0.14
N TYR A 702 -41.82 8.98 0.82
CA TYR A 702 -40.38 8.74 0.99
C TYR A 702 -40.02 8.80 2.48
N PRO A 703 -40.03 7.67 3.19
CA PRO A 703 -39.73 7.64 4.61
C PRO A 703 -38.29 8.10 4.91
N VAL A 704 -38.12 9.00 5.87
CA VAL A 704 -36.80 9.56 6.22
C VAL A 704 -36.29 8.92 7.50
N ARG A 705 -35.08 8.36 7.45
CA ARG A 705 -34.49 7.58 8.56
C ARG A 705 -33.37 8.35 9.24
N ARG A 706 -33.35 8.33 10.57
CA ARG A 706 -32.20 8.75 11.40
C ARG A 706 -31.89 7.67 12.42
N TYR A 707 -30.66 7.68 12.92
CA TYR A 707 -30.15 6.59 13.72
C TYR A 707 -29.57 7.09 15.03
N GLY A 708 -29.55 6.21 16.03
CA GLY A 708 -28.74 6.37 17.23
C GLY A 708 -27.83 5.16 17.37
N ARG A 709 -26.51 5.40 17.42
CA ARG A 709 -25.52 4.33 17.64
C ARG A 709 -25.17 4.24 19.12
N VAL A 710 -25.42 3.09 19.72
CA VAL A 710 -25.04 2.78 21.10
C VAL A 710 -23.89 1.79 21.08
N ILE A 711 -22.80 2.12 21.77
CA ILE A 711 -21.61 1.31 21.92
C ILE A 711 -21.58 0.77 23.34
N LEU A 712 -21.56 -0.54 23.46
CA LEU A 712 -21.43 -1.25 24.72
C LEU A 712 -19.98 -1.74 24.85
N GLU A 713 -19.32 -1.30 25.91
CA GLU A 713 -17.95 -1.65 26.26
C GLU A 713 -18.01 -2.63 27.45
N ILE A 714 -17.28 -3.73 27.35
CA ILE A 714 -17.25 -4.76 28.39
C ILE A 714 -15.85 -4.70 29.02
N PRO A 715 -15.74 -4.35 30.30
CA PRO A 715 -14.43 -4.17 30.94
C PRO A 715 -13.69 -5.51 31.08
N GLU A 716 -12.35 -5.48 31.05
CA GLU A 716 -11.51 -6.65 31.30
C GLU A 716 -11.88 -7.30 32.64
N VAL A 717 -12.08 -8.62 32.64
CA VAL A 717 -12.18 -9.40 33.87
C VAL A 717 -10.76 -9.57 34.41
N ILE A 718 -10.40 -8.82 35.45
CA ILE A 718 -9.11 -8.90 36.15
C ILE A 718 -8.95 -10.24 36.87
#